data_AF-A0A367HFL0-F1
#
_entry.id   AF-A0A367HFL0-F1
#
_cell.length_a   1.000
_cell.length_b   1.000
_cell.length_c   1.000
_cell.angle_alpha   90.00
_cell.angle_beta   90.00
_cell.angle_gamma   90.00
#
_symmetry.space_group_name_H-M   'P 1'
#
loop_
_entity.id
_entity.type
_entity.pdbx_description
1 polymer ?
#
loop_
_entity_poly.entity_id
_entity_poly.type
_entity_poly.pdbx_seq_one_letter_code
_entity_poly.pdbx_strand_id
1 'polypeptide(L)'
;MTTELTLLPRVAYRGQEVTAPRLRGLLALLAEDLRAGCSTGRLVEGLWPEELPERPGKAVQVLVSRVRSQLGPDVIASTPAGYRLALAEDQVDSSALLLHAAASEARARAGEPGEALAEAEAGLALWDGVVDAGAGADLHDPVAALRLARAGAYRTLTRCRALALARVGRRADAVRPLAQLARELPRDEEVLAELLRCEAATAGPAAALTRYDTYRRALRNELGADPGSELTALHQELLRGEAPLVRHGVLHEPNPLLGRDADLAAVGGLLRTARVATIVGPGGLGKTRLAHAVAREAEQRIVHFVPLAGVTLDDDVAAEVASVLGASAVRSVPGPAGLVAGIAGALGPGPALLVLDNCEHVIRGAAELVRALVSRTKELRVLATSRAPLGLTSESVYALPELGLVSTVELFRQRARAARPDAELPERTVEELCRQLDGLPLAVELAAARVRVLSVPEIAGRLRDRFALLRGGGRDVPERHRTLRAVVEWSWNLLEPEAQAALRVLSVFPGGFTEAAAEHVLGDEDALFLLEQLADQSLIKAADTASGVRFHMLEAVREFSAARRADAAEEEAVTDRFLAWARDFGRAHNDALFSPDSLSSWEFARSEQDNLVLALRHALARDDGPALAGLTAVLASLWATDSNYSRLVGIAADTAGPLSHFRPGPDDVESVRSASVVCTLSLFMGYGPHAVRQLVTLRRLPPAEPDTLLRALDVVLRALPEAHPPHYTRLLELCASENALLAGVAECIASYVWEYEREVDRALESARRGIGALITLGNPATAMLGHGRISELCLQTERGEEAYRHLLATVEVLDRVGERAEAAGWHDMTGVRWGLVLACLQRGEIEEAERWLEMASLELVPESTRVFSPEIGSRAEIALSRGLTELGLGLWRQAVGQLRQVEALYPEDPFVEAWSQQIQATAVAAHARYGRLEPVADLVARLRTRALELTERPGVEGSPAELPVSGTVLLAVGLAELARGNTAAVRLVAIAERLRVHREFPTMSTAVARQAAEDADGAAYADAVSEYAALGRDDLEAAAALVLRGISAAGLG
;
A
#
# COMPACT_ATOMS: atom_id res chain seq x y z
N MET A 1 -31.32 21.23 6.03
CA MET A 1 -32.68 20.74 6.35
C MET A 1 -32.58 19.87 7.59
N THR A 2 -33.48 19.98 8.56
CA THR A 2 -33.41 19.21 9.80
C THR A 2 -34.52 18.16 9.81
N THR A 3 -34.14 16.90 9.59
CA THR A 3 -35.04 15.77 9.71
C THR A 3 -35.61 15.70 11.13
N GLU A 4 -36.94 15.67 11.25
CA GLU A 4 -37.63 15.55 12.53
C GLU A 4 -38.03 14.11 12.84
N LEU A 5 -38.44 13.33 11.83
CA LEU A 5 -38.76 11.91 11.96
C LEU A 5 -37.74 11.07 11.18
N THR A 6 -37.05 10.19 11.91
CA THR A 6 -36.15 9.18 11.36
C THR A 6 -36.83 7.81 11.40
N LEU A 7 -36.75 7.07 10.30
CA LEU A 7 -37.28 5.72 10.10
C LEU A 7 -36.25 4.78 9.45
N LEU A 8 -35.26 5.34 8.75
CA LEU A 8 -34.28 4.58 7.98
C LEU A 8 -33.15 4.02 8.87
N PRO A 9 -32.28 4.81 9.54
CA PRO A 9 -31.24 4.26 10.41
C PRO A 9 -31.84 3.68 11.71
N ARG A 10 -32.84 4.37 12.27
CA ARG A 10 -33.61 3.97 13.45
C ARG A 10 -34.94 4.71 13.46
N VAL A 11 -35.89 4.25 14.27
CA VAL A 11 -37.18 4.94 14.43
C VAL A 11 -37.12 5.93 15.60
N ALA A 12 -36.98 7.22 15.30
CA ALA A 12 -36.92 8.28 16.31
C ALA A 12 -37.54 9.59 15.82
N TYR A 13 -38.12 10.38 16.73
CA TYR A 13 -38.66 11.70 16.44
C TYR A 13 -37.96 12.76 17.30
N ARG A 14 -37.37 13.78 16.67
CA ARG A 14 -36.54 14.84 17.30
C ARG A 14 -35.49 14.27 18.26
N GLY A 15 -34.87 13.16 17.87
CA GLY A 15 -33.85 12.45 18.66
C GLY A 15 -34.40 11.51 19.73
N GLN A 16 -35.70 11.50 19.99
CA GLN A 16 -36.34 10.58 20.94
C GLN A 16 -36.71 9.26 20.24
N GLU A 17 -36.12 8.17 20.71
CA GLU A 17 -36.32 6.84 20.12
C GLU A 17 -37.70 6.25 20.46
N VAL A 18 -38.32 5.62 19.46
CA VAL A 18 -39.59 4.90 19.60
C VAL A 18 -39.30 3.41 19.52
N THR A 19 -39.30 2.72 20.67
CA THR A 19 -38.92 1.30 20.75
C THR A 19 -40.09 0.34 20.56
N ALA A 20 -41.32 0.78 20.86
CA ALA A 20 -42.50 -0.08 20.82
C ALA A 20 -42.83 -0.54 19.38
N PRO A 21 -42.81 -1.86 19.07
CA PRO A 21 -42.94 -2.37 17.70
C PRO A 21 -44.17 -1.86 16.93
N ARG A 22 -45.34 -1.83 17.59
CA ARG A 22 -46.59 -1.34 16.96
C ARG A 22 -46.62 0.17 16.74
N LEU A 23 -45.89 0.96 17.52
CA LEU A 23 -45.78 2.40 17.29
C LEU A 23 -44.82 2.68 16.13
N ARG A 24 -43.72 1.92 16.06
CA ARG A 24 -42.78 1.95 14.93
C ARG A 24 -43.47 1.60 13.61
N GLY A 25 -44.22 0.49 13.60
CA GLY A 25 -44.99 0.06 12.43
C GLY A 25 -46.05 1.08 12.00
N LEU A 26 -46.71 1.76 12.95
CA LEU A 26 -47.69 2.80 12.65
C LEU A 26 -47.03 4.00 11.96
N LEU A 27 -45.89 4.46 12.48
CA LEU A 27 -45.14 5.56 11.86
C LEU A 27 -44.63 5.20 10.47
N ALA A 28 -44.16 3.97 10.27
CA ALA A 28 -43.70 3.50 8.96
C ALA A 28 -44.83 3.45 7.92
N LEU A 29 -46.00 2.89 8.27
CA LEU A 29 -47.16 2.85 7.37
C LEU A 29 -47.68 4.24 7.01
N LEU A 30 -47.59 5.21 7.93
CA LEU A 30 -47.99 6.59 7.65
C LEU A 30 -46.95 7.36 6.82
N ALA A 31 -45.70 6.90 6.80
CA ALA A 31 -44.62 7.49 6.03
C ALA A 31 -44.48 6.91 4.60
N GLU A 32 -45.31 5.93 4.24
CA GLU A 32 -45.39 5.43 2.86
C GLU A 32 -45.87 6.52 1.90
N ASP A 33 -46.91 7.28 2.30
CA ASP A 33 -47.46 8.44 1.59
C ASP A 33 -47.89 9.53 2.59
N LEU A 34 -47.07 10.57 2.73
CA LEU A 34 -47.33 11.70 3.65
C LEU A 34 -48.53 12.55 3.23
N ARG A 35 -48.90 12.56 1.94
CA ARG A 35 -49.96 13.42 1.41
C ARG A 35 -51.33 12.79 1.60
N ALA A 36 -51.50 11.55 1.14
CA ALA A 36 -52.76 10.81 1.24
C ALA A 36 -52.97 10.20 2.63
N GLY A 37 -51.89 9.87 3.33
CA GLY A 37 -51.94 9.11 4.58
C GLY A 37 -52.35 7.66 4.38
N CYS A 38 -52.68 6.99 5.48
CA CYS A 38 -53.06 5.59 5.50
C CYS A 38 -54.49 5.41 6.05
N SER A 39 -55.29 4.58 5.36
CA SER A 39 -56.65 4.28 5.79
C SER A 39 -56.66 3.43 7.05
N THR A 40 -57.73 3.51 7.85
CA THR A 40 -57.83 2.70 9.08
C THR A 40 -57.77 1.19 8.78
N GLY A 41 -58.34 0.74 7.65
CA GLY A 41 -58.27 -0.66 7.22
C GLY A 41 -56.83 -1.10 6.91
N ARG A 42 -56.07 -0.29 6.17
CA ARG A 42 -54.68 -0.60 5.82
C ARG A 42 -53.75 -0.58 7.04
N LEU A 43 -53.98 0.35 7.97
CA LEU A 43 -53.29 0.37 9.26
C LEU A 43 -53.56 -0.89 10.08
N VAL A 44 -54.80 -1.39 10.06
CA VAL A 44 -55.15 -2.64 10.75
C VAL A 44 -54.42 -3.83 10.13
N GLU A 45 -54.46 -3.96 8.81
CA GLU A 45 -53.77 -5.03 8.07
C GLU A 45 -52.27 -5.05 8.32
N GLY A 46 -51.61 -3.88 8.29
CA GLY A 46 -50.16 -3.79 8.47
C GLY A 46 -49.68 -3.95 9.91
N LEU A 47 -50.52 -3.66 10.92
CA LEU A 47 -50.14 -3.73 12.34
C LEU A 47 -50.51 -5.06 13.01
N TRP A 48 -51.47 -5.79 12.45
CA TRP A 48 -51.97 -7.07 12.99
C TRP A 48 -52.16 -8.09 11.85
N PRO A 49 -51.06 -8.59 11.24
CA PRO A 49 -51.12 -9.52 10.11
C PRO A 49 -51.65 -10.91 10.49
N GLU A 50 -51.39 -11.36 11.73
CA GLU A 50 -51.69 -12.72 12.20
C GLU A 50 -52.96 -12.81 13.08
N GLU A 51 -53.17 -11.85 13.98
CA GLU A 51 -54.31 -11.88 14.91
C GLU A 51 -54.92 -10.49 15.12
N LEU A 52 -56.17 -10.33 14.67
CA LEU A 52 -56.91 -9.07 14.76
C LEU A 52 -57.42 -8.82 16.20
N PRO A 53 -57.31 -7.58 16.73
CA PRO A 53 -57.95 -7.21 17.98
C PRO A 53 -59.48 -7.32 17.87
N GLU A 54 -60.19 -7.57 18.97
CA GLU A 54 -61.67 -7.62 19.00
C GLU A 54 -62.35 -6.36 18.41
N ARG A 55 -61.67 -5.20 18.50
CA ARG A 55 -62.13 -3.92 17.92
C ARG A 55 -60.98 -3.20 17.21
N PRO A 56 -60.61 -3.58 15.97
CA PRO A 56 -59.40 -3.11 15.30
C PRO A 56 -59.32 -1.59 15.13
N GLY A 57 -60.43 -0.94 14.75
CA GLY A 57 -60.47 0.52 14.60
C GLY A 57 -60.23 1.28 15.90
N LYS A 58 -60.73 0.76 17.05
CA LYS A 58 -60.42 1.34 18.37
C LYS A 58 -58.96 1.09 18.77
N ALA A 59 -58.39 -0.05 18.40
CA ALA A 59 -56.98 -0.34 18.65
C ALA A 59 -56.05 0.64 17.93
N VAL A 60 -56.33 0.97 16.66
CA VAL A 60 -55.60 2.03 15.92
C VAL A 60 -55.74 3.38 16.62
N GLN A 61 -56.94 3.77 17.05
CA GLN A 61 -57.17 5.02 17.79
C GLN A 61 -56.33 5.10 19.08
N VAL A 62 -56.18 3.98 19.79
CA VAL A 62 -55.33 3.92 21.00
C VAL A 62 -53.86 4.11 20.66
N LEU A 63 -53.36 3.50 19.58
CA LEU A 63 -51.98 3.69 19.14
C LEU A 63 -51.72 5.14 18.70
N VAL A 64 -52.62 5.74 17.91
CA VAL A 64 -52.52 7.15 17.50
C VAL A 64 -52.55 8.09 18.71
N SER A 65 -53.44 7.83 19.67
CA SER A 65 -53.50 8.60 20.92
C SER A 65 -52.16 8.52 21.68
N ARG A 66 -51.57 7.31 21.77
CA ARG A 66 -50.28 7.09 22.41
C ARG A 66 -49.14 7.81 21.70
N VAL A 67 -49.09 7.78 20.36
CA VAL A 67 -48.09 8.54 19.58
C VAL A 67 -48.27 10.04 19.84
N ARG A 68 -49.50 10.57 19.83
CA ARG A 68 -49.76 11.99 20.09
C ARG A 68 -49.37 12.42 21.50
N SER A 69 -49.57 11.56 22.51
CA SER A 69 -49.12 11.83 23.87
C SER A 69 -47.60 11.78 24.01
N GLN A 70 -46.93 10.90 23.27
CA GLN A 70 -45.49 10.69 23.38
C GLN A 70 -44.67 11.69 22.54
N LEU A 71 -45.11 11.99 21.31
CA LEU A 71 -44.35 12.76 20.31
C LEU A 71 -44.95 14.14 20.04
N GLY A 72 -46.16 14.43 20.54
CA GLY A 72 -46.87 15.69 20.36
C GLY A 72 -48.17 15.54 19.57
N PRO A 73 -49.20 16.35 19.87
CA PRO A 73 -50.55 16.18 19.32
C PRO A 73 -50.62 16.40 17.82
N ASP A 74 -49.71 17.21 17.27
CA ASP A 74 -49.72 17.65 15.88
C ASP A 74 -48.95 16.71 14.94
N VAL A 75 -48.29 15.66 15.44
CA VAL A 75 -47.48 14.75 14.61
C VAL A 75 -48.35 13.91 13.65
N ILE A 76 -49.56 13.55 14.09
CA ILE A 76 -50.52 12.77 13.29
C ILE A 76 -51.81 13.57 13.16
N ALA A 77 -52.24 13.83 11.92
CA ALA A 77 -53.53 14.42 11.60
C ALA A 77 -54.57 13.33 11.25
N SER A 78 -55.81 13.53 11.69
CA SER A 78 -56.92 12.66 11.29
C SER A 78 -57.42 13.04 9.90
N THR A 79 -57.76 12.05 9.07
CA THR A 79 -58.36 12.23 7.73
C THR A 79 -59.76 11.59 7.71
N PRO A 80 -60.60 11.86 6.69
CA PRO A 80 -61.93 11.24 6.59
C PRO A 80 -61.91 9.70 6.56
N ALA A 81 -60.79 9.08 6.15
CA ALA A 81 -60.66 7.62 6.00
C ALA A 81 -59.62 6.98 6.94
N GLY A 82 -58.86 7.77 7.71
CA GLY A 82 -57.77 7.27 8.54
C GLY A 82 -56.89 8.37 9.12
N TYR A 83 -55.57 8.25 8.94
CA TYR A 83 -54.57 9.12 9.56
C TYR A 83 -53.44 9.44 8.59
N ARG A 84 -52.74 10.56 8.79
CA ARG A 84 -51.51 10.93 8.07
C ARG A 84 -50.51 11.60 9.00
N LEU A 85 -49.23 11.57 8.66
CA LEU A 85 -48.25 12.43 9.32
C LEU A 85 -48.49 13.89 8.90
N ALA A 86 -48.40 14.81 9.85
CA ALA A 86 -48.48 16.25 9.60
C ALA A 86 -47.06 16.88 9.62
N LEU A 87 -46.15 16.23 8.91
CA LEU A 87 -44.76 16.66 8.67
C LEU A 87 -44.57 16.89 7.16
N ALA A 88 -43.68 17.81 6.81
CA ALA A 88 -43.24 18.01 5.43
C ALA A 88 -42.34 16.86 4.95
N GLU A 89 -42.22 16.71 3.63
CA GLU A 89 -41.44 15.61 3.00
C GLU A 89 -39.95 15.67 3.36
N ASP A 90 -39.39 16.86 3.59
CA ASP A 90 -37.99 17.08 4.03
C ASP A 90 -37.78 16.84 5.54
N GLN A 91 -38.87 16.81 6.33
CA GLN A 91 -38.83 16.54 7.76
C GLN A 91 -38.86 15.04 8.09
N VAL A 92 -39.09 14.16 7.10
CA VAL A 92 -39.12 12.70 7.27
C VAL A 92 -38.03 12.08 6.41
N ASP A 93 -37.05 11.39 7.00
CA ASP A 93 -35.87 10.86 6.27
C ASP A 93 -36.24 9.97 5.07
N SER A 94 -37.25 9.12 5.22
CA SER A 94 -37.72 8.21 4.17
C SER A 94 -38.31 8.94 2.95
N SER A 95 -38.79 10.18 3.13
CA SER A 95 -39.30 11.03 2.06
C SER A 95 -38.22 11.99 1.55
N ALA A 96 -37.39 12.54 2.43
CA ALA A 96 -36.23 13.35 2.08
C ALA A 96 -35.25 12.58 1.18
N LEU A 97 -35.05 11.29 1.43
CA LEU A 97 -34.25 10.42 0.56
C LEU A 97 -34.77 10.41 -0.89
N LEU A 98 -36.09 10.35 -1.09
CA LEU A 98 -36.70 10.39 -2.42
C LEU A 98 -36.52 11.76 -3.08
N LEU A 99 -36.65 12.84 -2.31
CA LEU A 99 -36.43 14.20 -2.79
C LEU A 99 -34.99 14.40 -3.27
N HIS A 100 -34.00 13.99 -2.48
CA HIS A 100 -32.59 14.06 -2.85
C HIS A 100 -32.27 13.21 -4.09
N ALA A 101 -32.86 12.01 -4.21
CA ALA A 101 -32.67 11.17 -5.39
C ALA A 101 -33.20 11.87 -6.65
N ALA A 102 -34.41 12.42 -6.61
CA ALA A 102 -35.02 13.15 -7.71
C ALA A 102 -34.25 14.45 -8.05
N ALA A 103 -33.81 15.19 -7.04
CA ALA A 103 -33.03 16.42 -7.20
C ALA A 103 -31.67 16.14 -7.83
N SER A 104 -30.94 15.13 -7.33
CA SER A 104 -29.64 14.73 -7.87
C SER A 104 -29.74 14.34 -9.34
N GLU A 105 -30.74 13.55 -9.73
CA GLU A 105 -30.98 13.22 -11.14
C GLU A 105 -31.34 14.45 -11.99
N ALA A 106 -32.17 15.37 -11.48
CA ALA A 106 -32.54 16.58 -12.20
C ALA A 106 -31.32 17.48 -12.45
N ARG A 107 -30.45 17.64 -11.45
CA ARG A 107 -29.19 18.40 -11.55
C ARG A 107 -28.19 17.74 -12.50
N ALA A 108 -28.09 16.41 -12.46
CA ALA A 108 -27.27 15.67 -13.41
C ALA A 108 -27.74 15.89 -14.86
N ARG A 109 -29.06 15.86 -15.12
CA ARG A 109 -29.64 16.15 -16.45
C ARG A 109 -29.46 17.61 -16.89
N ALA A 110 -29.39 18.54 -15.94
CA ALA A 110 -29.12 19.96 -16.20
C ALA A 110 -27.65 20.26 -16.50
N GLY A 111 -26.73 19.29 -16.35
CA GLY A 111 -25.30 19.50 -16.56
C GLY A 111 -24.59 20.17 -15.38
N GLU A 112 -25.13 20.02 -14.16
CA GLU A 112 -24.61 20.62 -12.93
C GLU A 112 -24.04 19.53 -12.00
N PRO A 113 -22.88 18.92 -12.32
CA PRO A 113 -22.39 17.74 -11.59
C PRO A 113 -22.01 18.04 -10.14
N GLY A 114 -21.60 19.28 -9.83
CA GLY A 114 -21.32 19.69 -8.45
C GLY A 114 -22.57 19.74 -7.57
N GLU A 115 -23.68 20.26 -8.09
CA GLU A 115 -24.96 20.28 -7.36
C GLU A 115 -25.57 18.87 -7.28
N ALA A 116 -25.44 18.07 -8.34
CA ALA A 116 -25.87 16.68 -8.33
C ALA A 116 -25.13 15.84 -7.28
N LEU A 117 -23.82 16.08 -7.11
CA LEU A 117 -23.00 15.45 -6.08
C LEU A 117 -23.46 15.85 -4.67
N ALA A 118 -23.66 17.15 -4.44
CA ALA A 118 -24.11 17.65 -3.14
C ALA A 118 -25.46 17.06 -2.72
N GLU A 119 -26.42 16.97 -3.65
CA GLU A 119 -27.72 16.32 -3.41
C GLU A 119 -27.57 14.81 -3.15
N ALA A 120 -26.68 14.14 -3.88
CA ALA A 120 -26.43 12.72 -3.70
C ALA A 120 -25.82 12.42 -2.31
N GLU A 121 -24.83 13.20 -1.89
CA GLU A 121 -24.18 13.07 -0.59
C GLU A 121 -25.12 13.42 0.56
N ALA A 122 -25.94 14.47 0.41
CA ALA A 122 -26.97 14.83 1.38
C ALA A 122 -28.00 13.70 1.57
N GLY A 123 -28.45 13.07 0.48
CA GLY A 123 -29.36 11.93 0.54
C GLY A 123 -28.75 10.68 1.19
N LEU A 124 -27.50 10.34 0.83
CA LEU A 124 -26.79 9.19 1.40
C LEU A 124 -26.45 9.38 2.89
N ALA A 125 -26.32 10.61 3.37
CA ALA A 125 -26.13 10.88 4.79
C ALA A 125 -27.35 10.51 5.65
N LEU A 126 -28.53 10.32 5.05
CA LEU A 126 -29.76 9.96 5.76
C LEU A 126 -29.86 8.48 6.11
N TRP A 127 -29.14 7.59 5.41
CA TRP A 127 -29.24 6.13 5.58
C TRP A 127 -28.00 5.42 5.06
N ASP A 128 -27.59 4.34 5.73
CA ASP A 128 -26.45 3.50 5.35
C ASP A 128 -26.79 2.40 4.32
N GLY A 129 -28.04 2.31 3.90
CA GLY A 129 -28.50 1.31 2.93
C GLY A 129 -28.76 -0.08 3.52
N VAL A 130 -28.62 -0.25 4.84
CA VAL A 130 -28.89 -1.54 5.51
C VAL A 130 -30.38 -1.81 5.52
N VAL A 131 -30.81 -2.77 4.69
CA VAL A 131 -32.07 -3.47 4.84
C VAL A 131 -31.72 -4.72 5.64
N ASP A 132 -32.25 -4.90 6.85
CA ASP A 132 -31.99 -6.07 7.71
C ASP A 132 -32.25 -7.38 6.94
N ALA A 133 -31.24 -7.89 6.24
CA ALA A 133 -31.28 -9.06 5.38
C ALA A 133 -30.45 -10.18 6.03
N GLY A 134 -30.80 -10.50 7.27
CA GLY A 134 -30.50 -11.81 7.83
C GLY A 134 -31.52 -12.82 7.30
N ALA A 135 -31.09 -14.02 6.94
CA ALA A 135 -31.97 -15.13 6.63
C ALA A 135 -32.99 -15.32 7.77
N GLY A 136 -34.24 -14.89 7.54
CA GLY A 136 -35.32 -14.94 8.52
C GLY A 136 -36.01 -13.60 8.87
N ALA A 137 -35.80 -12.51 8.14
CA ALA A 137 -36.55 -11.27 8.35
C ALA A 137 -38.06 -11.50 8.14
N ASP A 138 -38.87 -11.15 9.15
CA ASP A 138 -40.33 -11.22 9.10
C ASP A 138 -40.82 -10.16 8.10
N LEU A 139 -41.17 -10.58 6.87
CA LEU A 139 -41.68 -9.72 5.79
C LEU A 139 -42.95 -8.94 6.18
N HIS A 140 -43.49 -9.22 7.37
CA HIS A 140 -44.64 -8.56 7.97
C HIS A 140 -44.30 -7.34 8.84
N ASP A 141 -43.04 -6.98 9.08
CA ASP A 141 -42.66 -5.71 9.75
C ASP A 141 -42.79 -4.50 8.80
N PRO A 142 -43.69 -3.53 9.08
CA PRO A 142 -43.84 -2.35 8.24
C PRO A 142 -42.60 -1.46 8.13
N VAL A 143 -41.71 -1.46 9.12
CA VAL A 143 -40.45 -0.69 9.06
C VAL A 143 -39.50 -1.31 8.03
N ALA A 144 -39.36 -2.63 8.05
CA ALA A 144 -38.56 -3.38 7.08
C ALA A 144 -39.13 -3.20 5.65
N ALA A 145 -40.45 -3.27 5.50
CA ALA A 145 -41.13 -3.05 4.22
C ALA A 145 -40.87 -1.63 3.66
N LEU A 146 -40.92 -0.60 4.51
CA LEU A 146 -40.61 0.78 4.11
C LEU A 146 -39.14 0.92 3.66
N ARG A 147 -38.18 0.39 4.44
CA ARG A 147 -36.75 0.42 4.07
C ARG A 147 -36.50 -0.27 2.73
N LEU A 148 -37.12 -1.44 2.52
CA LEU A 148 -37.05 -2.15 1.24
C LEU A 148 -37.60 -1.31 0.09
N ALA A 149 -38.74 -0.63 0.28
CA ALA A 149 -39.33 0.27 -0.71
C ALA A 149 -38.46 1.50 -1.01
N ARG A 150 -37.55 1.89 -0.11
CA ARG A 150 -36.62 3.02 -0.28
C ARG A 150 -35.24 2.59 -0.78
N ALA A 151 -34.91 1.29 -0.76
CA ALA A 151 -33.66 0.76 -1.28
C ALA A 151 -33.38 1.14 -2.74
N GLY A 152 -34.42 1.28 -3.58
CA GLY A 152 -34.28 1.76 -4.95
C GLY A 152 -33.73 3.18 -5.04
N ALA A 153 -34.25 4.09 -4.22
CA ALA A 153 -33.81 5.48 -4.19
C ALA A 153 -32.39 5.63 -3.63
N TYR A 154 -32.04 4.80 -2.63
CA TYR A 154 -30.67 4.70 -2.14
C TYR A 154 -29.69 4.25 -3.24
N ARG A 155 -30.03 3.20 -3.99
CA ARG A 155 -29.22 2.76 -5.14
C ARG A 155 -29.09 3.85 -6.21
N THR A 156 -30.16 4.60 -6.49
CA THR A 156 -30.11 5.76 -7.39
C THR A 156 -29.12 6.81 -6.89
N LEU A 157 -29.15 7.16 -5.61
CA LEU A 157 -28.22 8.13 -5.01
C LEU A 157 -26.77 7.64 -5.07
N THR A 158 -26.50 6.37 -4.77
CA THR A 158 -25.17 5.76 -4.90
C THR A 158 -24.66 5.87 -6.34
N ARG A 159 -25.51 5.55 -7.32
CA ARG A 159 -25.19 5.70 -8.75
C ARG A 159 -24.92 7.16 -9.12
N CYS A 160 -25.79 8.09 -8.73
CA CYS A 160 -25.64 9.51 -9.02
C CYS A 160 -24.38 10.09 -8.38
N ARG A 161 -24.05 9.73 -7.14
CA ARG A 161 -22.80 10.15 -6.48
C ARG A 161 -21.58 9.68 -7.26
N ALA A 162 -21.52 8.41 -7.64
CA ALA A 162 -20.40 7.84 -8.38
C ALA A 162 -20.18 8.54 -9.74
N LEU A 163 -21.25 8.75 -10.50
CA LEU A 163 -21.21 9.46 -11.78
C LEU A 163 -20.85 10.94 -11.60
N ALA A 164 -21.41 11.60 -10.58
CA ALA A 164 -21.13 13.01 -10.30
C ALA A 164 -19.68 13.23 -9.86
N LEU A 165 -19.11 12.35 -9.02
CA LEU A 165 -17.68 12.37 -8.64
C LEU A 165 -16.77 12.33 -9.87
N ALA A 166 -17.04 11.42 -10.82
CA ALA A 166 -16.29 11.35 -12.06
C ALA A 166 -16.38 12.66 -12.86
N ARG A 167 -17.58 13.22 -12.99
CA ARG A 167 -17.88 14.42 -13.79
C ARG A 167 -17.36 15.74 -13.18
N VAL A 168 -17.22 15.84 -11.86
CA VAL A 168 -16.55 16.98 -11.21
C VAL A 168 -15.02 16.88 -11.23
N GLY A 169 -14.47 15.80 -11.80
CA GLY A 169 -13.03 15.59 -11.92
C GLY A 169 -12.39 14.85 -10.75
N ARG A 170 -13.16 14.41 -9.75
CA ARG A 170 -12.71 13.55 -8.63
C ARG A 170 -12.64 12.09 -9.07
N ARG A 171 -11.82 11.84 -10.09
CA ARG A 171 -11.81 10.56 -10.84
C ARG A 171 -11.30 9.38 -10.00
N ALA A 172 -10.30 9.59 -9.15
CA ALA A 172 -9.79 8.55 -8.25
C ALA A 172 -10.87 8.04 -7.29
N ASP A 173 -11.53 8.96 -6.59
CA ASP A 173 -12.62 8.69 -5.65
C ASP A 173 -13.82 7.98 -6.33
N ALA A 174 -13.98 8.16 -7.64
CA ALA A 174 -15.06 7.56 -8.42
C ALA A 174 -14.78 6.13 -8.90
N VAL A 175 -13.51 5.70 -9.03
CA VAL A 175 -13.15 4.39 -9.63
C VAL A 175 -13.82 3.24 -8.87
N ARG A 176 -13.62 3.17 -7.55
CA ARG A 176 -14.12 2.06 -6.73
C ARG A 176 -15.66 2.00 -6.70
N PRO A 177 -16.39 3.10 -6.42
CA PRO A 177 -17.85 3.11 -6.51
C PRO A 177 -18.40 2.73 -7.90
N LEU A 178 -17.79 3.25 -8.98
CA LEU A 178 -18.21 2.92 -10.35
C LEU A 178 -17.91 1.45 -10.70
N ALA A 179 -16.78 0.90 -10.26
CA ALA A 179 -16.43 -0.51 -10.47
C ALA A 179 -17.37 -1.46 -9.72
N GLN A 180 -17.82 -1.07 -8.52
CA GLN A 180 -18.86 -1.81 -7.81
C GLN A 180 -20.19 -1.78 -8.57
N LEU A 181 -20.64 -0.58 -8.96
CA LEU A 181 -21.88 -0.42 -9.73
C LEU A 181 -21.84 -1.15 -11.07
N ALA A 182 -20.70 -1.16 -11.77
CA ALA A 182 -20.54 -1.89 -13.03
C ALA A 182 -20.61 -3.42 -12.84
N ARG A 183 -20.31 -3.95 -11.66
CA ARG A 183 -20.51 -5.38 -11.33
C ARG A 183 -21.97 -5.69 -10.99
N GLU A 184 -22.63 -4.81 -10.24
CA GLU A 184 -24.04 -4.96 -9.84
C GLU A 184 -25.00 -4.72 -11.02
N LEU A 185 -24.64 -3.80 -11.91
CA LEU A 185 -25.39 -3.37 -13.09
C LEU A 185 -24.52 -3.53 -14.35
N PRO A 186 -24.17 -4.76 -14.75
CA PRO A 186 -23.20 -5.02 -15.84
C PRO A 186 -23.65 -4.51 -17.21
N ARG A 187 -24.89 -4.03 -17.35
CA ARG A 187 -25.47 -3.52 -18.60
C ARG A 187 -25.67 -2.00 -18.60
N ASP A 188 -25.25 -1.31 -17.54
CA ASP A 188 -25.30 0.14 -17.45
C ASP A 188 -24.08 0.75 -18.16
N GLU A 189 -24.22 1.00 -19.46
CA GLU A 189 -23.12 1.51 -20.29
C GLU A 189 -22.66 2.92 -19.89
N GLU A 190 -23.52 3.74 -19.25
CA GLU A 190 -23.14 5.08 -18.75
C GLU A 190 -22.15 4.95 -17.58
N VAL A 191 -22.46 4.05 -16.63
CA VAL A 191 -21.55 3.73 -15.52
C VAL A 191 -20.24 3.14 -16.04
N LEU A 192 -20.31 2.23 -17.02
CA LEU A 192 -19.10 1.65 -17.61
C LEU A 192 -18.28 2.71 -18.36
N ALA A 193 -18.90 3.62 -19.11
CA ALA A 193 -18.19 4.67 -19.83
C ALA A 193 -17.44 5.60 -18.87
N GLU A 194 -18.09 6.06 -17.78
CA GLU A 194 -17.40 6.88 -16.78
C GLU A 194 -16.32 6.10 -16.03
N LEU A 195 -16.54 4.81 -15.75
CA LEU A 195 -15.51 3.94 -15.17
C LEU A 195 -14.29 3.84 -16.08
N LEU A 196 -14.49 3.59 -17.37
CA LEU A 196 -13.41 3.53 -18.35
C LEU A 196 -12.65 4.86 -18.45
N ARG A 197 -13.35 6.01 -18.38
CA ARG A 197 -12.69 7.34 -18.32
C ARG A 197 -11.90 7.53 -17.04
N CYS A 198 -12.41 7.08 -15.89
CA CYS A 198 -11.72 7.15 -14.62
C CYS A 198 -10.50 6.21 -14.57
N GLU A 199 -10.63 4.96 -14.98
CA GLU A 199 -9.52 3.99 -15.05
C GLU A 199 -8.46 4.42 -16.05
N ALA A 200 -8.88 4.93 -17.21
CA ALA A 200 -7.96 5.55 -18.15
C ALA A 200 -7.17 6.67 -17.47
N ALA A 201 -7.78 7.38 -16.52
CA ALA A 201 -7.17 8.52 -15.83
C ALA A 201 -6.22 8.15 -14.70
N THR A 202 -6.52 7.08 -13.99
CA THR A 202 -5.84 6.71 -12.75
C THR A 202 -4.88 5.55 -12.95
N ALA A 203 -5.26 4.55 -13.75
CA ALA A 203 -4.49 3.34 -14.03
C ALA A 203 -3.95 3.32 -15.49
N GLY A 204 -4.43 4.23 -16.33
CA GLY A 204 -4.00 4.38 -17.71
C GLY A 204 -4.89 3.67 -18.74
N PRO A 205 -4.76 4.02 -20.02
CA PRO A 205 -5.61 3.53 -21.11
C PRO A 205 -5.59 2.02 -21.30
N ALA A 206 -4.49 1.33 -20.96
CA ALA A 206 -4.41 -0.12 -21.12
C ALA A 206 -5.40 -0.85 -20.19
N ALA A 207 -5.59 -0.34 -18.96
CA ALA A 207 -6.56 -0.89 -18.02
C ALA A 207 -7.99 -0.71 -18.54
N ALA A 208 -8.33 0.50 -19.00
CA ALA A 208 -9.63 0.80 -19.59
C ALA A 208 -9.90 -0.03 -20.87
N LEU A 209 -8.92 -0.14 -21.77
CA LEU A 209 -9.05 -0.95 -22.98
C LEU A 209 -9.27 -2.44 -22.65
N THR A 210 -8.59 -2.95 -21.62
CA THR A 210 -8.78 -4.33 -21.13
C THR A 210 -10.20 -4.53 -20.64
N ARG A 211 -10.72 -3.62 -19.80
CA ARG A 211 -12.11 -3.70 -19.32
C ARG A 211 -13.14 -3.60 -20.44
N TYR A 212 -12.95 -2.68 -21.38
CA TYR A 212 -13.82 -2.57 -22.55
C TYR A 212 -13.84 -3.88 -23.36
N ASP A 213 -12.68 -4.51 -23.56
CA ASP A 213 -12.58 -5.77 -24.30
C ASP A 213 -13.25 -6.94 -23.55
N THR A 214 -13.12 -7.00 -22.22
CA THR A 214 -13.84 -7.96 -21.38
C THR A 214 -15.35 -7.79 -21.53
N TYR A 215 -15.85 -6.56 -21.39
CA TYR A 215 -17.27 -6.25 -21.57
C TYR A 215 -17.77 -6.62 -22.97
N ARG A 216 -17.05 -6.22 -24.02
CA ARG A 216 -17.40 -6.53 -25.41
C ARG A 216 -17.48 -8.03 -25.68
N ARG A 217 -16.55 -8.83 -25.13
CA ARG A 217 -16.56 -10.29 -25.26
C ARG A 217 -17.74 -10.90 -24.52
N ALA A 218 -18.01 -10.47 -23.30
CA ALA A 218 -19.16 -10.94 -22.53
C ALA A 218 -20.48 -10.64 -23.26
N LEU A 219 -20.66 -9.40 -23.72
CA LEU A 219 -21.85 -8.96 -24.45
C LEU A 219 -22.07 -9.75 -25.75
N ARG A 220 -20.98 -10.03 -26.49
CA ARG A 220 -21.04 -10.84 -27.70
C ARG A 220 -21.36 -12.30 -27.41
N ASN A 221 -20.82 -12.88 -26.33
CA ASN A 221 -21.04 -14.28 -25.98
C ASN A 221 -22.45 -14.52 -25.42
N GLU A 222 -22.97 -13.60 -24.61
CA GLU A 222 -24.27 -13.74 -23.95
C GLU A 222 -25.44 -13.31 -24.84
N LEU A 223 -25.28 -12.21 -25.59
CA LEU A 223 -26.37 -11.55 -26.31
C LEU A 223 -26.13 -11.43 -27.82
N GLY A 224 -24.94 -11.75 -28.32
CA GLY A 224 -24.60 -11.62 -29.74
C GLY A 224 -24.57 -10.17 -30.24
N ALA A 225 -24.45 -9.20 -29.33
CA ALA A 225 -24.49 -7.77 -29.62
C ALA A 225 -23.12 -7.10 -29.47
N ASP A 226 -22.96 -5.93 -30.08
CA ASP A 226 -21.80 -5.05 -29.94
C ASP A 226 -22.09 -3.92 -28.92
N PRO A 227 -21.05 -3.34 -28.27
CA PRO A 227 -21.21 -2.22 -27.34
C PRO A 227 -21.86 -0.99 -27.99
N GLY A 228 -22.58 -0.20 -27.21
CA GLY A 228 -23.24 1.01 -27.68
C GLY A 228 -22.28 2.06 -28.24
N SER A 229 -22.86 3.07 -28.90
CA SER A 229 -22.11 4.09 -29.65
C SER A 229 -21.20 4.96 -28.77
N GLU A 230 -21.62 5.25 -27.53
CA GLU A 230 -20.82 6.05 -26.58
C GLU A 230 -19.56 5.28 -26.14
N LEU A 231 -19.70 4.02 -25.74
CA LEU A 231 -18.56 3.17 -25.38
C LEU A 231 -17.65 2.90 -26.59
N THR A 232 -18.21 2.76 -27.78
CA THR A 232 -17.43 2.60 -29.02
C THR A 232 -16.64 3.88 -29.35
N ALA A 233 -17.22 5.06 -29.15
CA ALA A 233 -16.53 6.34 -29.32
C ALA A 233 -15.39 6.48 -28.30
N LEU A 234 -15.66 6.20 -27.02
CA LEU A 234 -14.64 6.20 -25.96
C LEU A 234 -13.52 5.21 -26.25
N HIS A 235 -13.83 3.99 -26.70
CA HIS A 235 -12.80 3.03 -27.11
C HIS A 235 -11.90 3.57 -28.22
N GLN A 236 -12.47 4.27 -29.20
CA GLN A 236 -11.70 4.93 -30.26
C GLN A 236 -10.85 6.09 -29.73
N GLU A 237 -11.34 6.89 -28.77
CA GLU A 237 -10.56 7.93 -28.07
C GLU A 237 -9.39 7.32 -27.28
N LEU A 238 -9.65 6.24 -26.53
CA LEU A 238 -8.65 5.50 -25.77
C LEU A 238 -7.57 4.90 -26.68
N LEU A 239 -7.95 4.37 -27.85
CA LEU A 239 -7.03 3.84 -28.86
C LEU A 239 -6.23 4.93 -29.57
N ARG A 240 -6.82 6.11 -29.79
CA ARG A 240 -6.11 7.30 -30.34
C ARG A 240 -5.19 7.94 -29.31
N GLY A 241 -5.34 7.58 -28.04
CA GLY A 241 -4.40 7.88 -26.99
C GLY A 241 -4.73 9.13 -26.17
N GLU A 242 -6.00 9.50 -26.09
CA GLU A 242 -6.52 10.67 -25.36
C GLU A 242 -6.80 10.39 -23.86
N ALA A 243 -6.34 9.25 -23.34
CA ALA A 243 -6.47 8.86 -21.93
C ALA A 243 -5.52 9.63 -20.98
N PRO A 244 -5.91 9.88 -19.71
CA PRO A 244 -5.13 10.75 -18.83
C PRO A 244 -3.82 10.16 -18.28
N LEU A 245 -3.00 11.07 -17.77
CA LEU A 245 -1.59 10.90 -17.42
C LEU A 245 -1.44 10.45 -15.95
N VAL A 246 -0.65 9.40 -15.69
CA VAL A 246 -0.34 8.89 -14.34
C VAL A 246 0.96 9.53 -13.84
N ARG A 247 0.88 10.22 -12.68
CA ARG A 247 1.99 11.02 -12.13
C ARG A 247 2.15 10.78 -10.64
N HIS A 248 3.25 10.15 -10.24
CA HIS A 248 3.60 9.88 -8.85
C HIS A 248 4.67 10.84 -8.36
N GLY A 249 4.47 11.44 -7.18
CA GLY A 249 5.43 12.38 -6.57
C GLY A 249 5.53 13.74 -7.27
N VAL A 250 4.67 14.04 -8.24
CA VAL A 250 4.72 15.30 -9.00
C VAL A 250 3.87 16.36 -8.28
N LEU A 251 4.54 17.33 -7.64
CA LEU A 251 3.87 18.39 -6.88
C LEU A 251 3.26 19.48 -7.78
N HIS A 252 2.13 20.03 -7.34
CA HIS A 252 1.53 21.23 -7.91
C HIS A 252 1.99 22.45 -7.12
N GLU A 253 2.68 23.36 -7.80
CA GLU A 253 3.13 24.62 -7.19
C GLU A 253 2.00 25.65 -7.27
N PRO A 254 1.68 26.37 -6.18
CA PRO A 254 0.57 27.32 -6.15
C PRO A 254 0.81 28.57 -7.01
N ASN A 255 2.04 28.77 -7.50
CA ASN A 255 2.41 29.93 -8.32
C ASN A 255 2.98 29.47 -9.68
N PRO A 256 2.66 30.19 -10.77
CA PRO A 256 3.16 29.87 -12.11
C PRO A 256 4.68 30.00 -12.21
N LEU A 257 5.28 29.21 -13.11
CA LEU A 257 6.72 29.22 -13.36
C LEU A 257 7.07 30.36 -14.34
N LEU A 258 7.59 31.47 -13.82
CA LEU A 258 7.85 32.67 -14.62
C LEU A 258 9.07 32.51 -15.54
N GLY A 259 8.89 32.81 -16.84
CA GLY A 259 9.99 32.97 -17.79
C GLY A 259 10.71 31.67 -18.19
N ARG A 260 10.09 30.51 -18.00
CA ARG A 260 10.68 29.19 -18.25
C ARG A 260 10.07 28.41 -19.41
N ASP A 261 9.20 29.03 -20.22
CA ASP A 261 8.51 28.35 -21.33
C ASP A 261 9.48 27.78 -22.36
N ALA A 262 10.55 28.52 -22.69
CA ALA A 262 11.59 28.06 -23.59
C ALA A 262 12.41 26.89 -23.00
N ASP A 263 12.66 26.93 -21.68
CA ASP A 263 13.39 25.87 -20.97
C ASP A 263 12.56 24.58 -20.92
N LEU A 264 11.25 24.69 -20.65
CA LEU A 264 10.31 23.58 -20.69
C LEU A 264 10.29 22.93 -22.07
N ALA A 265 10.16 23.74 -23.13
CA ALA A 265 10.17 23.26 -24.50
C ALA A 265 11.50 22.57 -24.87
N ALA A 266 12.63 23.11 -24.42
CA ALA A 266 13.96 22.57 -24.67
C ALA A 266 14.17 21.23 -23.97
N VAL A 267 13.87 21.12 -22.66
CA VAL A 267 14.00 19.86 -21.91
C VAL A 267 13.03 18.81 -22.44
N GLY A 268 11.78 19.18 -22.75
CA GLY A 268 10.83 18.28 -23.43
C GLY A 268 11.36 17.77 -24.77
N GLY A 269 12.01 18.63 -25.56
CA GLY A 269 12.70 18.24 -26.81
C GLY A 269 13.86 17.27 -26.60
N LEU A 270 14.65 17.45 -25.53
CA LEU A 270 15.71 16.52 -25.17
C LEU A 270 15.14 15.16 -24.77
N LEU A 271 14.06 15.11 -24.00
CA LEU A 271 13.42 13.84 -23.62
C LEU A 271 12.82 13.08 -24.81
N ARG A 272 12.44 13.77 -25.90
CA ARG A 272 12.03 13.12 -27.15
C ARG A 272 13.20 12.46 -27.87
N THR A 273 14.37 13.10 -27.87
CA THR A 273 15.53 12.70 -28.69
C THR A 273 16.57 11.85 -27.94
N ALA A 274 16.64 11.96 -26.61
CA ALA A 274 17.61 11.27 -25.74
C ALA A 274 16.91 10.47 -24.64
N ARG A 275 17.53 9.36 -24.20
CA ARG A 275 16.97 8.50 -23.15
C ARG A 275 17.27 8.97 -21.74
N VAL A 276 18.35 9.72 -21.57
CA VAL A 276 18.74 10.32 -20.31
C VAL A 276 19.00 11.79 -20.57
N ALA A 277 18.31 12.65 -19.83
CA ALA A 277 18.54 14.09 -19.82
C ALA A 277 18.83 14.54 -18.39
N THR A 278 19.80 15.43 -18.22
CA THR A 278 20.14 15.98 -16.90
C THR A 278 20.07 17.49 -16.94
N ILE A 279 19.23 18.08 -16.09
CA ILE A 279 19.18 19.51 -15.86
C ILE A 279 20.30 19.85 -14.90
N VAL A 280 21.31 20.56 -15.41
CA VAL A 280 22.49 20.98 -14.66
C VAL A 280 22.42 22.46 -14.37
N GLY A 281 22.71 22.84 -13.14
CA GLY A 281 22.82 24.25 -12.77
C GLY A 281 23.12 24.46 -11.29
N PRO A 282 23.65 25.64 -10.91
CA PRO A 282 23.87 26.00 -9.51
C PRO A 282 22.58 25.90 -8.67
N GLY A 283 22.76 25.86 -7.34
CA GLY A 283 21.64 25.93 -6.39
C GLY A 283 20.79 27.18 -6.62
N GLY A 284 19.48 27.10 -6.35
CA GLY A 284 18.57 28.25 -6.41
C GLY A 284 18.08 28.67 -7.80
N LEU A 285 18.48 28.01 -8.89
CA LEU A 285 17.98 28.26 -10.25
C LEU A 285 16.55 27.75 -10.54
N GLY A 286 16.01 26.92 -9.64
CA GLY A 286 14.69 26.30 -9.79
C GLY A 286 14.70 24.98 -10.58
N LYS A 287 15.80 24.21 -10.55
CA LYS A 287 15.90 22.89 -11.23
C LYS A 287 14.75 21.96 -10.84
N THR A 288 14.50 21.78 -9.55
CA THR A 288 13.39 20.97 -9.02
C THR A 288 12.03 21.48 -9.50
N ARG A 289 11.79 22.79 -9.48
CA ARG A 289 10.53 23.39 -9.97
C ARG A 289 10.35 23.19 -11.48
N LEU A 290 11.43 23.30 -12.26
CA LEU A 290 11.42 22.99 -13.69
C LEU A 290 11.19 21.49 -13.93
N ALA A 291 11.83 20.61 -13.16
CA ALA A 291 11.66 19.17 -13.27
C ALA A 291 10.23 18.73 -12.96
N HIS A 292 9.58 19.29 -11.93
CA HIS A 292 8.15 19.09 -11.69
C HIS A 292 7.30 19.61 -12.85
N ALA A 293 7.62 20.77 -13.43
CA ALA A 293 6.88 21.32 -14.56
C ALA A 293 7.03 20.47 -15.84
N VAL A 294 8.25 20.01 -16.14
CA VAL A 294 8.50 19.03 -17.21
C VAL A 294 7.77 17.73 -16.92
N ALA A 295 7.83 17.22 -15.69
CA ALA A 295 7.13 16.02 -15.28
C ALA A 295 5.62 16.14 -15.46
N ARG A 296 5.03 17.34 -15.27
CA ARG A 296 3.60 17.63 -15.52
C ARG A 296 3.25 17.69 -17.01
N GLU A 297 4.15 18.15 -17.86
CA GLU A 297 3.92 18.30 -19.30
C GLU A 297 4.51 17.15 -20.13
N ALA A 298 5.11 16.15 -19.47
CA ALA A 298 5.75 15.03 -20.12
C ALA A 298 4.79 14.26 -21.04
N GLU A 299 5.27 13.86 -22.22
CA GLU A 299 4.50 13.03 -23.16
C GLU A 299 4.36 11.59 -22.65
N GLN A 300 5.25 11.18 -21.74
CA GLN A 300 5.20 9.89 -21.08
C GLN A 300 3.97 9.81 -20.18
N ARG A 301 3.29 8.68 -20.30
CA ARG A 301 2.04 8.45 -19.58
C ARG A 301 2.27 8.14 -18.11
N ILE A 302 3.36 7.45 -17.80
CA ILE A 302 3.77 7.14 -16.44
C ILE A 302 4.95 8.04 -16.10
N VAL A 303 4.84 8.82 -15.02
CA VAL A 303 5.95 9.61 -14.49
C VAL A 303 6.10 9.35 -13.00
N HIS A 304 7.32 8.99 -12.59
CA HIS A 304 7.68 8.88 -11.18
C HIS A 304 8.70 9.96 -10.86
N PHE A 305 8.44 10.72 -9.80
CA PHE A 305 9.36 11.71 -9.27
C PHE A 305 9.95 11.22 -7.95
N VAL A 306 11.27 11.06 -7.90
CA VAL A 306 12.00 10.56 -6.75
C VAL A 306 12.95 11.64 -6.24
N PRO A 307 12.70 12.23 -5.06
CA PRO A 307 13.65 13.14 -4.42
C PRO A 307 14.78 12.34 -3.77
N LEU A 308 16.04 12.63 -4.13
CA LEU A 308 17.23 12.00 -3.53
C LEU A 308 17.92 12.88 -2.48
N ALA A 309 17.29 13.97 -2.05
CA ALA A 309 17.87 14.91 -1.09
C ALA A 309 18.24 14.29 0.27
N GLY A 310 17.52 13.24 0.69
CA GLY A 310 17.79 12.47 1.92
C GLY A 310 18.84 11.35 1.74
N VAL A 311 19.28 11.07 0.51
CA VAL A 311 20.22 9.99 0.20
C VAL A 311 21.65 10.54 0.20
N THR A 312 22.49 10.04 1.11
CA THR A 312 23.86 10.55 1.30
C THR A 312 24.95 9.59 0.82
N LEU A 313 24.61 8.35 0.48
CA LEU A 313 25.54 7.35 -0.04
C LEU A 313 25.05 6.83 -1.40
N ASP A 314 25.99 6.61 -2.31
CA ASP A 314 25.72 6.10 -3.65
C ASP A 314 24.99 4.74 -3.62
N ASP A 315 25.35 3.87 -2.68
CA ASP A 315 24.81 2.51 -2.56
C ASP A 315 23.31 2.48 -2.17
N ASP A 316 22.80 3.57 -1.58
CA ASP A 316 21.42 3.66 -1.09
C ASP A 316 20.43 4.14 -2.16
N VAL A 317 20.91 4.68 -3.29
CA VAL A 317 20.06 5.29 -4.33
C VAL A 317 19.07 4.28 -4.92
N ALA A 318 19.52 3.06 -5.21
CA ALA A 318 18.64 2.03 -5.75
C ALA A 318 17.56 1.64 -4.74
N ALA A 319 17.88 1.52 -3.46
CA ALA A 319 16.91 1.20 -2.42
C ALA A 319 15.88 2.33 -2.22
N GLU A 320 16.28 3.59 -2.41
CA GLU A 320 15.36 4.73 -2.32
C GLU A 320 14.40 4.80 -3.50
N VAL A 321 14.91 4.69 -4.73
CA VAL A 321 14.08 4.65 -5.93
C VAL A 321 13.12 3.46 -5.88
N ALA A 322 13.60 2.28 -5.43
CA ALA A 322 12.75 1.11 -5.26
C ALA A 322 11.59 1.39 -4.28
N SER A 323 11.90 1.97 -3.12
CA SER A 323 10.89 2.32 -2.10
C SER A 323 9.83 3.29 -2.63
N VAL A 324 10.24 4.38 -3.28
CA VAL A 324 9.29 5.40 -3.80
C VAL A 324 8.40 4.85 -4.90
N LEU A 325 8.89 3.90 -5.68
CA LEU A 325 8.11 3.26 -6.74
C LEU A 325 7.22 2.11 -6.21
N GLY A 326 7.20 1.84 -4.90
CA GLY A 326 6.54 0.65 -4.35
C GLY A 326 7.15 -0.65 -4.88
N ALA A 327 8.38 -0.57 -5.40
CA ALA A 327 9.14 -1.69 -5.90
C ALA A 327 9.81 -2.34 -4.71
N SER A 328 9.05 -3.07 -3.88
CA SER A 328 9.69 -3.96 -2.92
C SER A 328 10.65 -4.85 -3.72
N ALA A 329 11.87 -5.03 -3.20
CA ALA A 329 12.57 -6.26 -3.52
C ALA A 329 11.53 -7.35 -3.24
N VAL A 330 11.22 -8.15 -4.25
CA VAL A 330 10.49 -9.40 -4.07
C VAL A 330 11.07 -10.05 -2.80
N ARG A 331 10.25 -10.76 -2.02
CA ARG A 331 10.59 -11.55 -0.81
C ARG A 331 11.93 -12.34 -0.80
N SER A 332 12.79 -12.26 -1.82
CA SER A 332 13.82 -13.23 -2.17
C SER A 332 14.97 -12.64 -3.02
N VAL A 333 15.26 -11.33 -2.94
CA VAL A 333 16.51 -10.80 -3.53
C VAL A 333 17.27 -9.89 -2.60
N PRO A 334 18.31 -10.41 -1.93
CA PRO A 334 19.30 -9.58 -1.28
C PRO A 334 20.18 -8.89 -2.33
N GLY A 335 20.26 -7.56 -2.30
CA GLY A 335 21.31 -6.80 -2.96
C GLY A 335 20.91 -6.01 -4.23
N PRO A 336 21.88 -5.28 -4.82
CA PRO A 336 21.61 -4.20 -5.78
C PRO A 336 20.93 -4.64 -7.08
N ALA A 337 21.19 -5.85 -7.56
CA ALA A 337 20.63 -6.35 -8.82
C ALA A 337 19.12 -6.62 -8.72
N GLY A 338 18.64 -7.07 -7.56
CA GLY A 338 17.22 -7.29 -7.29
C GLY A 338 16.41 -6.01 -7.25
N LEU A 339 16.98 -4.98 -6.61
CA LEU A 339 16.38 -3.64 -6.57
C LEU A 339 16.21 -3.06 -7.97
N VAL A 340 17.23 -3.17 -8.83
CA VAL A 340 17.14 -2.69 -10.22
C VAL A 340 16.07 -3.44 -11.03
N ALA A 341 15.95 -4.76 -10.86
CA ALA A 341 14.91 -5.55 -11.54
C ALA A 341 13.51 -5.19 -11.03
N GLY A 342 13.36 -5.01 -9.72
CA GLY A 342 12.15 -4.51 -9.08
C GLY A 342 11.72 -3.15 -9.65
N ILE A 343 12.64 -2.18 -9.69
CA ILE A 343 12.41 -0.84 -10.26
C ILE A 343 12.07 -0.91 -11.75
N ALA A 344 12.79 -1.73 -12.52
CA ALA A 344 12.57 -1.82 -13.96
C ALA A 344 11.17 -2.32 -14.29
N GLY A 345 10.70 -3.35 -13.59
CA GLY A 345 9.33 -3.75 -13.76
C GLY A 345 8.35 -2.75 -13.14
N ALA A 346 8.75 -2.00 -12.09
CA ALA A 346 7.98 -0.90 -11.46
C ALA A 346 7.53 0.16 -12.47
N LEU A 347 8.39 0.39 -13.45
CA LEU A 347 8.20 1.36 -14.52
C LEU A 347 7.34 0.80 -15.68
N GLY A 348 7.13 -0.52 -15.73
CA GLY A 348 6.38 -1.23 -16.77
C GLY A 348 7.08 -1.31 -18.14
N PRO A 349 6.45 -1.96 -19.13
CA PRO A 349 7.03 -2.16 -20.46
C PRO A 349 6.87 -0.94 -21.37
N GLY A 350 5.97 -0.02 -21.04
CA GLY A 350 5.58 1.12 -21.87
C GLY A 350 6.42 2.39 -21.66
N PRO A 351 6.05 3.51 -22.32
CA PRO A 351 6.80 4.76 -22.21
C PRO A 351 6.62 5.41 -20.83
N ALA A 352 7.68 5.33 -20.02
CA ALA A 352 7.75 5.90 -18.68
C ALA A 352 8.84 6.98 -18.57
N LEU A 353 8.64 7.95 -17.70
CA LEU A 353 9.64 8.93 -17.29
C LEU A 353 9.97 8.74 -15.81
N LEU A 354 11.23 8.46 -15.50
CA LEU A 354 11.75 8.50 -14.14
C LEU A 354 12.46 9.83 -13.93
N VAL A 355 12.03 10.61 -12.94
CA VAL A 355 12.67 11.86 -12.54
C VAL A 355 13.45 11.64 -11.25
N LEU A 356 14.77 11.86 -11.29
CA LEU A 356 15.65 11.78 -10.13
C LEU A 356 16.07 13.20 -9.74
N ASP A 357 15.54 13.71 -8.64
CA ASP A 357 15.85 15.07 -8.18
C ASP A 357 16.99 15.07 -7.16
N ASN A 358 17.86 16.08 -7.23
CA ASN A 358 18.95 16.32 -6.29
C ASN A 358 20.09 15.27 -6.29
N CYS A 359 20.57 14.89 -7.48
CA CYS A 359 21.59 13.85 -7.64
C CYS A 359 23.02 14.30 -7.26
N GLU A 360 23.28 15.57 -6.92
CA GLU A 360 24.65 16.09 -6.71
C GLU A 360 25.49 15.36 -5.63
N HIS A 361 24.84 14.79 -4.62
CA HIS A 361 25.54 14.10 -3.52
C HIS A 361 25.75 12.61 -3.79
N VAL A 362 25.06 12.06 -4.80
CA VAL A 362 25.02 10.62 -5.12
C VAL A 362 25.15 10.35 -6.62
N ILE A 363 25.98 11.16 -7.27
CA ILE A 363 26.14 11.16 -8.74
C ILE A 363 26.47 9.76 -9.25
N ARG A 364 27.36 9.04 -8.54
CA ARG A 364 27.81 7.71 -8.97
C ARG A 364 26.69 6.68 -8.84
N GLY A 365 25.98 6.65 -7.71
CA GLY A 365 24.87 5.74 -7.47
C GLY A 365 23.71 5.97 -8.44
N ALA A 366 23.36 7.24 -8.67
CA ALA A 366 22.36 7.62 -9.66
C ALA A 366 22.78 7.20 -11.08
N ALA A 367 24.04 7.44 -11.47
CA ALA A 367 24.54 7.04 -12.77
C ALA A 367 24.53 5.50 -12.97
N GLU A 368 24.95 4.74 -11.95
CA GLU A 368 24.95 3.27 -11.99
C GLU A 368 23.52 2.71 -12.13
N LEU A 369 22.56 3.23 -11.35
CA LEU A 369 21.15 2.85 -11.44
C LEU A 369 20.57 3.19 -12.81
N VAL A 370 20.74 4.43 -13.29
CA VAL A 370 20.20 4.87 -14.58
C VAL A 370 20.78 4.06 -15.73
N ARG A 371 22.09 3.77 -15.70
CA ARG A 371 22.73 2.89 -16.69
C ARG A 371 22.07 1.51 -16.70
N ALA A 372 21.84 0.93 -15.53
CA ALA A 372 21.25 -0.39 -15.41
C ALA A 372 19.79 -0.42 -15.90
N LEU A 373 18.98 0.56 -15.53
CA LEU A 373 17.57 0.65 -15.95
C LEU A 373 17.44 0.90 -17.45
N VAL A 374 18.15 1.89 -17.99
CA VAL A 374 18.11 2.23 -19.43
C VAL A 374 18.56 1.04 -20.29
N SER A 375 19.46 0.20 -19.80
CA SER A 375 19.88 -1.02 -20.50
C SER A 375 18.81 -2.13 -20.56
N ARG A 376 17.85 -2.13 -19.62
CA ARG A 376 16.83 -3.19 -19.45
C ARG A 376 15.46 -2.81 -20.00
N THR A 377 15.04 -1.55 -19.87
CA THR A 377 13.78 -1.04 -20.41
C THR A 377 14.03 -0.33 -21.73
N LYS A 378 13.24 -0.59 -22.78
CA LYS A 378 13.44 0.07 -24.10
C LYS A 378 12.84 1.48 -24.16
N GLU A 379 11.71 1.68 -23.48
CA GLU A 379 10.90 2.91 -23.60
C GLU A 379 11.07 3.88 -22.42
N LEU A 380 11.92 3.53 -21.44
CA LEU A 380 12.22 4.40 -20.29
C LEU A 380 13.03 5.63 -20.72
N ARG A 381 12.54 6.81 -20.30
CA ARG A 381 13.27 8.07 -20.26
C ARG A 381 13.62 8.41 -18.82
N VAL A 382 14.78 9.03 -18.62
CA VAL A 382 15.20 9.52 -17.31
C VAL A 382 15.49 11.02 -17.39
N LEU A 383 14.95 11.78 -16.44
CA LEU A 383 15.30 13.17 -16.19
C LEU A 383 15.98 13.29 -14.82
N ALA A 384 17.23 13.71 -14.78
CA ALA A 384 17.93 13.98 -13.52
C ALA A 384 18.06 15.49 -13.28
N THR A 385 18.09 15.92 -12.02
CA THR A 385 18.56 17.26 -11.64
C THR A 385 19.84 17.14 -10.82
N SER A 386 20.83 17.97 -11.14
CA SER A 386 22.11 17.96 -10.41
C SER A 386 22.88 19.28 -10.59
N ARG A 387 23.97 19.47 -9.83
CA ARG A 387 24.97 20.53 -10.05
C ARG A 387 26.01 20.17 -11.10
N ALA A 388 26.18 18.89 -11.38
CA ALA A 388 27.10 18.37 -12.39
C ALA A 388 26.42 17.29 -13.23
N PRO A 389 26.91 16.99 -14.45
CA PRO A 389 26.42 15.84 -15.20
C PRO A 389 26.62 14.52 -14.44
N LEU A 390 25.76 13.53 -14.71
CA LEU A 390 25.88 12.17 -14.18
C LEU A 390 27.09 11.42 -14.75
N GLY A 391 27.60 11.84 -15.90
CA GLY A 391 28.77 11.24 -16.54
C GLY A 391 28.43 10.00 -17.36
N LEU A 392 27.19 9.88 -17.84
CA LEU A 392 26.80 8.78 -18.72
C LEU A 392 27.11 9.12 -20.18
N THR A 393 27.56 8.14 -20.96
CA THR A 393 27.90 8.34 -22.39
C THR A 393 26.68 8.72 -23.23
N SER A 394 25.48 8.32 -22.81
CA SER A 394 24.20 8.62 -23.47
C SER A 394 23.41 9.76 -22.81
N GLU A 395 24.06 10.57 -21.97
CA GLU A 395 23.45 11.70 -21.27
C GLU A 395 23.36 12.94 -22.15
N SER A 396 22.18 13.53 -22.23
CA SER A 396 21.98 14.87 -22.78
C SER A 396 21.92 15.88 -21.64
N VAL A 397 22.92 16.75 -21.56
CA VAL A 397 22.99 17.76 -20.50
C VAL A 397 22.27 19.04 -20.95
N TYR A 398 21.28 19.47 -20.16
CA TYR A 398 20.66 20.79 -20.28
C TYR A 398 21.21 21.72 -19.19
N ALA A 399 22.09 22.64 -19.57
CA ALA A 399 22.54 23.68 -18.65
C ALA A 399 21.42 24.72 -18.51
N LEU A 400 20.75 24.74 -17.36
CA LEU A 400 19.62 25.63 -17.10
C LEU A 400 20.10 27.10 -17.06
N PRO A 401 19.65 27.98 -17.97
CA PRO A 401 20.02 29.39 -17.94
C PRO A 401 19.41 30.13 -16.74
N GLU A 402 19.93 31.32 -16.49
CA GLU A 402 19.36 32.29 -15.55
C GLU A 402 18.05 32.88 -16.08
N LEU A 403 17.22 33.44 -15.21
CA LEU A 403 16.05 34.17 -15.65
C LEU A 403 16.46 35.43 -16.41
N GLY A 404 15.77 35.70 -17.53
CA GLY A 404 15.89 36.98 -18.21
C GLY A 404 15.39 38.12 -17.33
N LEU A 405 16.00 39.30 -17.47
CA LEU A 405 15.75 40.46 -16.61
C LEU A 405 14.27 40.79 -16.44
N VAL A 406 13.47 40.70 -17.50
CA VAL A 406 12.01 40.96 -17.46
C VAL A 406 11.32 40.02 -16.47
N SER A 407 11.60 38.72 -16.56
CA SER A 407 11.02 37.71 -15.65
C SER A 407 11.56 37.83 -14.23
N THR A 408 12.84 38.21 -14.06
CA THR A 408 13.44 38.51 -12.76
C THR A 408 12.74 39.69 -12.07
N VAL A 409 12.50 40.78 -12.82
CA VAL A 409 11.77 41.97 -12.33
C VAL A 409 10.33 41.63 -11.97
N GLU A 410 9.66 40.82 -12.80
CA GLU A 410 8.30 40.38 -12.52
C GLU A 410 8.22 39.52 -11.26
N LEU A 411 9.12 38.53 -11.11
CA LEU A 411 9.23 37.72 -9.90
C LEU A 411 9.48 38.60 -8.66
N PHE A 412 10.39 39.58 -8.76
CA PHE A 412 10.66 40.53 -7.67
C PHE A 412 9.41 41.31 -7.30
N ARG A 413 8.69 41.87 -8.28
CA ARG A 413 7.47 42.66 -8.04
C ARG A 413 6.38 41.83 -7.37
N GLN A 414 6.15 40.60 -7.83
CA GLN A 414 5.16 39.70 -7.23
C GLN A 414 5.49 39.40 -5.77
N ARG A 415 6.75 39.04 -5.48
CA ARG A 415 7.20 38.69 -4.13
C ARG A 415 7.27 39.90 -3.20
N ALA A 416 7.70 41.06 -3.71
CA ALA A 416 7.77 42.31 -2.95
C ALA A 416 6.38 42.81 -2.53
N ARG A 417 5.39 42.75 -3.44
CA ARG A 417 3.99 43.10 -3.12
C ARG A 417 3.35 42.11 -2.16
N ALA A 418 3.68 40.83 -2.27
CA ALA A 418 3.24 39.83 -1.29
C ALA A 418 3.82 40.13 0.11
N ALA A 419 5.05 40.63 0.19
CA ALA A 419 5.69 41.00 1.46
C ALA A 419 5.19 42.34 2.04
N ARG A 420 4.89 43.33 1.18
CA ARG A 420 4.29 44.62 1.56
C ARG A 420 3.44 45.16 0.38
N PRO A 421 2.10 45.07 0.45
CA PRO A 421 1.22 45.45 -0.66
C PRO A 421 1.43 46.90 -1.17
N ASP A 422 1.66 47.83 -0.24
CA ASP A 422 1.82 49.26 -0.52
C ASP A 422 3.28 49.67 -0.80
N ALA A 423 4.18 48.72 -1.07
CA ALA A 423 5.58 49.04 -1.35
C ALA A 423 5.75 49.88 -2.62
N GLU A 424 6.47 50.99 -2.51
CA GLU A 424 6.96 51.71 -3.68
C GLU A 424 8.04 50.89 -4.40
N LEU A 425 7.83 50.60 -5.68
CA LEU A 425 8.71 49.81 -6.53
C LEU A 425 9.19 50.62 -7.74
N PRO A 426 10.13 51.59 -7.58
CA PRO A 426 10.61 52.42 -8.68
C PRO A 426 11.26 51.55 -9.76
N GLU A 427 10.76 51.65 -11.00
CA GLU A 427 11.12 50.75 -12.10
C GLU A 427 12.63 50.65 -12.33
N ARG A 428 13.31 51.81 -12.44
CA ARG A 428 14.77 51.88 -12.65
C ARG A 428 15.55 51.16 -11.56
N THR A 429 15.16 51.35 -10.29
CA THR A 429 15.85 50.76 -9.14
C THR A 429 15.60 49.25 -9.04
N VAL A 430 14.37 48.80 -9.33
CA VAL A 430 14.04 47.37 -9.37
C VAL A 430 14.83 46.67 -10.47
N GLU A 431 14.94 47.24 -11.66
CA GLU A 431 15.77 46.68 -12.73
C GLU A 431 17.26 46.63 -12.34
N GLU A 432 17.80 47.70 -11.76
CA GLU A 432 19.19 47.73 -11.27
C GLU A 432 19.45 46.66 -10.21
N LEU A 433 18.53 46.46 -9.28
CA LEU A 433 18.59 45.40 -8.28
C LEU A 433 18.53 44.02 -8.93
N CYS A 434 17.57 43.80 -9.82
CA CYS A 434 17.40 42.49 -10.50
C CYS A 434 18.62 42.12 -11.34
N ARG A 435 19.29 43.09 -11.98
CA ARG A 435 20.57 42.86 -12.68
C ARG A 435 21.69 42.39 -11.75
N GLN A 436 21.69 42.84 -10.48
CA GLN A 436 22.70 42.44 -9.49
C GLN A 436 22.44 41.06 -8.88
N LEU A 437 21.22 40.52 -9.00
CA LEU A 437 20.83 39.22 -8.46
C LEU A 437 21.10 38.07 -9.45
N ASP A 438 21.79 38.34 -10.57
CA ASP A 438 22.20 37.40 -11.61
C ASP A 438 21.08 36.48 -12.13
N GLY A 439 19.83 36.96 -12.10
CA GLY A 439 18.69 36.19 -12.59
C GLY A 439 18.42 34.88 -11.82
N LEU A 440 18.95 34.72 -10.60
CA LEU A 440 18.71 33.55 -9.75
C LEU A 440 17.37 33.69 -9.00
N PRO A 441 16.34 32.85 -9.28
CA PRO A 441 15.02 32.96 -8.66
C PRO A 441 15.05 33.01 -7.13
N LEU A 442 15.86 32.15 -6.50
CA LEU A 442 15.98 32.14 -5.04
C LEU A 442 16.60 33.43 -4.49
N ALA A 443 17.61 34.00 -5.16
CA ALA A 443 18.20 35.27 -4.76
C ALA A 443 17.17 36.41 -4.85
N VAL A 444 16.30 36.37 -5.87
CA VAL A 444 15.19 37.32 -6.04
C VAL A 444 14.17 37.19 -4.92
N GLU A 445 13.73 35.97 -4.59
CA GLU A 445 12.77 35.73 -3.51
C GLU A 445 13.32 36.22 -2.16
N LEU A 446 14.59 35.91 -1.84
CA LEU A 446 15.24 36.37 -0.62
C LEU A 446 15.39 37.89 -0.55
N ALA A 447 15.73 38.55 -1.66
CA ALA A 447 15.85 40.00 -1.73
C ALA A 447 14.48 40.69 -1.66
N ALA A 448 13.45 40.13 -2.30
CA ALA A 448 12.10 40.68 -2.30
C ALA A 448 11.43 40.59 -0.93
N ALA A 449 11.70 39.54 -0.15
CA ALA A 449 11.23 39.42 1.24
C ALA A 449 11.66 40.63 2.10
N ARG A 450 12.79 41.29 1.77
CA ARG A 450 13.32 42.45 2.52
C ARG A 450 12.52 43.72 2.34
N VAL A 451 11.65 43.77 1.34
CA VAL A 451 10.76 44.93 1.10
C VAL A 451 9.80 45.16 2.28
N ARG A 452 9.59 44.15 3.14
CA ARG A 452 8.83 44.28 4.38
C ARG A 452 9.39 45.38 5.30
N VAL A 453 10.71 45.50 5.39
CA VAL A 453 11.40 46.39 6.35
C VAL A 453 12.32 47.42 5.71
N LEU A 454 12.67 47.27 4.42
CA LEU A 454 13.54 48.19 3.68
C LEU A 454 12.87 48.68 2.39
N SER A 455 13.27 49.86 1.93
CA SER A 455 12.92 50.34 0.59
C SER A 455 13.79 49.66 -0.48
N VAL A 456 13.29 49.54 -1.72
CA VAL A 456 14.05 48.95 -2.83
C VAL A 456 15.40 49.66 -3.08
N PRO A 457 15.51 51.00 -2.99
CA PRO A 457 16.81 51.68 -3.08
C PRO A 457 17.81 51.27 -1.99
N GLU A 458 17.36 51.09 -0.75
CA GLU A 458 18.23 50.65 0.36
C GLU A 458 18.71 49.21 0.15
N ILE A 459 17.85 48.32 -0.34
CA ILE A 459 18.19 46.95 -0.69
C ILE A 459 19.27 46.93 -1.77
N ALA A 460 19.08 47.70 -2.84
CA ALA A 460 20.03 47.80 -3.96
C ALA A 460 21.40 48.38 -3.56
N GLY A 461 21.42 49.33 -2.62
CA GLY A 461 22.66 49.88 -2.07
C GLY A 461 23.43 48.84 -1.25
N ARG A 462 22.77 48.19 -0.29
CA ARG A 462 23.42 47.25 0.64
C ARG A 462 23.95 45.99 -0.04
N LEU A 463 23.23 45.46 -1.04
CA LEU A 463 23.70 44.32 -1.83
C LEU A 463 24.94 44.67 -2.66
N ARG A 464 24.98 45.87 -3.25
CA ARG A 464 26.16 46.37 -4.01
C ARG A 464 27.43 46.36 -3.16
N ASP A 465 27.34 46.79 -1.91
CA ASP A 465 28.46 46.79 -0.97
C ASP A 465 28.91 45.36 -0.60
N ARG A 466 27.96 44.43 -0.39
CA ARG A 466 28.26 43.01 -0.13
C ARG A 466 28.93 42.33 -1.32
N PHE A 467 28.45 42.59 -2.55
CA PHE A 467 29.11 42.09 -3.76
C PHE A 467 30.49 42.69 -3.98
N ALA A 468 30.76 43.91 -3.49
CA ALA A 468 32.10 44.49 -3.53
C ALA A 468 33.06 43.78 -2.56
N LEU A 469 32.58 43.38 -1.37
CA LEU A 469 33.37 42.63 -0.38
C LEU A 469 33.73 41.22 -0.88
N LEU A 470 32.80 40.49 -1.51
CA LEU A 470 33.03 39.14 -2.06
C LEU A 470 33.91 39.11 -3.31
N ARG A 471 34.09 40.24 -4.00
CA ARG A 471 35.04 40.36 -5.12
C ARG A 471 36.51 40.40 -4.65
N GLY A 472 36.77 40.66 -3.37
CA GLY A 472 38.11 40.71 -2.78
C GLY A 472 38.66 39.38 -2.26
N GLY A 473 37.82 38.37 -2.00
CA GLY A 473 38.21 37.09 -1.39
C GLY A 473 38.01 35.88 -2.32
N GLY A 474 39.10 35.27 -2.77
CA GLY A 474 39.15 33.96 -3.45
C GLY A 474 38.59 33.92 -4.88
N ARG A 475 39.45 33.73 -5.88
CA ARG A 475 39.10 33.69 -7.32
C ARG A 475 38.54 32.34 -7.82
N ASP A 476 38.40 31.34 -6.95
CA ASP A 476 38.19 29.94 -7.38
C ASP A 476 36.73 29.46 -7.34
N VAL A 477 35.75 30.31 -6.96
CA VAL A 477 34.32 29.96 -6.94
C VAL A 477 33.56 30.67 -8.07
N PRO A 478 32.73 29.96 -8.86
CA PRO A 478 31.91 30.58 -9.93
C PRO A 478 31.11 31.79 -9.42
N GLU A 479 31.08 32.89 -10.19
CA GLU A 479 30.39 34.16 -9.82
C GLU A 479 28.97 33.95 -9.30
N ARG A 480 28.26 32.98 -9.87
CA ARG A 480 26.84 32.68 -9.61
C ARG A 480 26.60 32.06 -8.22
N HIS A 481 27.50 31.18 -7.78
CA HIS A 481 27.47 30.67 -6.40
C HIS A 481 27.84 31.76 -5.39
N ARG A 482 28.67 32.74 -5.79
CA ARG A 482 28.99 33.92 -4.95
C ARG A 482 27.77 34.82 -4.78
N THR A 483 26.95 35.02 -5.82
CA THR A 483 25.75 35.87 -5.73
C THR A 483 24.68 35.28 -4.81
N LEU A 484 24.32 34.00 -4.97
CA LEU A 484 23.38 33.37 -4.05
C LEU A 484 23.90 33.33 -2.61
N ARG A 485 25.19 32.98 -2.43
CA ARG A 485 25.83 33.00 -1.11
C ARG A 485 25.82 34.39 -0.50
N ALA A 486 26.04 35.45 -1.28
CA ALA A 486 25.99 36.84 -0.81
C ALA A 486 24.60 37.23 -0.30
N VAL A 487 23.55 36.82 -1.02
CA VAL A 487 22.16 37.14 -0.65
C VAL A 487 21.75 36.34 0.58
N VAL A 488 22.08 35.04 0.65
CA VAL A 488 21.87 34.22 1.86
C VAL A 488 22.66 34.79 3.04
N GLU A 489 23.93 35.16 2.85
CA GLU A 489 24.77 35.77 3.88
C GLU A 489 24.23 37.15 4.31
N TRP A 490 23.64 37.92 3.42
CA TRP A 490 23.00 39.17 3.80
C TRP A 490 21.71 38.91 4.59
N SER A 491 20.87 37.98 4.13
CA SER A 491 19.66 37.54 4.85
C SER A 491 20.00 37.03 6.25
N TRP A 492 21.11 36.30 6.37
CA TRP A 492 21.70 35.84 7.62
C TRP A 492 22.11 36.98 8.54
N ASN A 493 22.90 37.93 8.04
CA ASN A 493 23.44 39.04 8.83
C ASN A 493 22.35 40.01 9.36
N LEU A 494 21.12 39.91 8.84
CA LEU A 494 19.97 40.67 9.30
C LEU A 494 19.16 39.94 10.39
N LEU A 495 19.42 38.65 10.60
CA LEU A 495 18.82 37.89 11.68
C LEU A 495 19.44 38.29 13.02
N GLU A 496 18.62 38.28 14.06
CA GLU A 496 19.09 38.32 15.43
C GLU A 496 20.01 37.12 15.72
N PRO A 497 20.99 37.25 16.63
CA PRO A 497 21.94 36.18 16.94
C PRO A 497 21.28 34.83 17.24
N GLU A 498 20.13 34.85 17.88
CA GLU A 498 19.31 33.69 18.26
C GLU A 498 18.77 32.97 17.00
N ALA A 499 18.18 33.72 16.05
CA ALA A 499 17.71 33.16 14.79
C ALA A 499 18.85 32.66 13.88
N GLN A 500 20.03 33.29 13.94
CA GLN A 500 21.24 32.78 13.27
C GLN A 500 21.70 31.45 13.87
N ALA A 501 21.69 31.33 15.21
CA ALA A 501 22.00 30.08 15.88
C ALA A 501 21.00 29.00 15.49
N ALA A 502 19.70 29.31 15.50
CA ALA A 502 18.65 28.38 15.14
C ALA A 502 18.83 27.80 13.73
N LEU A 503 19.17 28.63 12.74
CA LEU A 503 19.41 28.18 11.37
C LEU A 503 20.61 27.20 11.25
N ARG A 504 21.71 27.42 11.99
CA ARG A 504 22.85 26.46 12.01
C ARG A 504 22.39 25.10 12.54
N VAL A 505 21.64 25.13 13.63
CA VAL A 505 21.18 23.94 14.33
C VAL A 505 20.18 23.16 13.48
N LEU A 506 19.12 23.82 13.00
CA LEU A 506 18.05 23.20 12.21
C LEU A 506 18.52 22.66 10.85
N SER A 507 19.67 23.11 10.34
CA SER A 507 20.24 22.58 9.09
C SER A 507 20.66 21.11 9.15
N VAL A 508 20.64 20.48 10.33
CA VAL A 508 20.89 19.04 10.52
C VAL A 508 19.80 18.16 9.90
N PHE A 509 18.57 18.65 9.77
CA PHE A 509 17.45 17.88 9.24
C PHE A 509 17.44 17.84 7.70
N PRO A 510 17.61 16.67 7.05
CA PRO A 510 17.52 16.55 5.61
C PRO A 510 16.09 16.61 5.08
N GLY A 511 15.12 16.04 5.81
CA GLY A 511 13.74 15.83 5.37
C GLY A 511 12.76 16.92 5.81
N GLY A 512 13.24 18.06 6.33
CA GLY A 512 12.41 19.00 7.09
C GLY A 512 12.20 18.55 8.53
N PHE A 513 11.37 19.27 9.28
CA PHE A 513 11.16 19.02 10.70
C PHE A 513 9.82 19.60 11.18
N THR A 514 9.31 19.08 12.28
CA THR A 514 8.17 19.64 13.01
C THR A 514 8.62 20.70 14.01
N GLU A 515 7.67 21.47 14.55
CA GLU A 515 7.94 22.42 15.65
C GLU A 515 8.56 21.74 16.86
N ALA A 516 8.00 20.61 17.30
CA ALA A 516 8.53 19.84 18.44
C ALA A 516 9.96 19.32 18.20
N ALA A 517 10.30 18.91 16.96
CA ALA A 517 11.66 18.51 16.62
C ALA A 517 12.62 19.72 16.63
N ALA A 518 12.17 20.88 16.18
CA ALA A 518 12.94 22.12 16.27
C ALA A 518 13.19 22.52 17.74
N GLU A 519 12.15 22.55 18.57
CA GLU A 519 12.21 22.85 20.00
C GLU A 519 13.26 21.98 20.71
N HIS A 520 13.23 20.67 20.44
CA HIS A 520 14.17 19.73 21.04
C HIS A 520 15.62 20.00 20.67
N VAL A 521 15.92 20.22 19.38
CA VAL A 521 17.30 20.40 18.92
C VAL A 521 17.81 21.83 19.22
N LEU A 522 16.92 22.81 19.32
CA LEU A 522 17.27 24.17 19.75
C LEU A 522 17.49 24.27 21.27
N GLY A 523 16.74 23.47 22.05
CA GLY A 523 16.75 23.54 23.52
C GLY A 523 16.05 24.80 24.06
N ASP A 524 15.05 25.32 23.33
CA ASP A 524 14.35 26.57 23.61
C ASP A 524 12.84 26.40 23.44
N GLU A 525 12.05 26.74 24.47
CA GLU A 525 10.58 26.63 24.49
C GLU A 525 9.90 27.65 23.54
N ASP A 526 10.60 28.71 23.13
CA ASP A 526 10.09 29.73 22.18
C ASP A 526 10.44 29.41 20.71
N ALA A 527 10.70 28.15 20.37
CA ALA A 527 11.09 27.72 19.02
C ALA A 527 10.12 28.21 17.93
N LEU A 528 8.81 28.26 18.19
CA LEU A 528 7.81 28.75 17.25
C LEU A 528 8.08 30.20 16.81
N PHE A 529 8.45 31.08 17.74
CA PHE A 529 8.77 32.48 17.44
C PHE A 529 9.98 32.57 16.51
N LEU A 530 11.01 31.75 16.75
CA LEU A 530 12.18 31.67 15.87
C LEU A 530 11.78 31.14 14.48
N LEU A 531 10.93 30.11 14.40
CA LEU A 531 10.45 29.57 13.13
C LEU A 531 9.62 30.61 12.35
N GLU A 532 8.76 31.37 13.02
CA GLU A 532 8.02 32.49 12.42
C GLU A 532 8.98 33.54 11.85
N GLN A 533 9.99 33.96 12.63
CA GLN A 533 11.02 34.88 12.16
C GLN A 533 11.75 34.34 10.92
N LEU A 534 12.12 33.06 10.90
CA LEU A 534 12.82 32.43 9.77
C LEU A 534 11.92 32.31 8.53
N ALA A 535 10.64 31.96 8.71
CA ALA A 535 9.65 31.87 7.64
C ALA A 535 9.35 33.24 7.04
N ASP A 536 9.21 34.27 7.88
CA ASP A 536 9.04 35.66 7.45
C ASP A 536 10.19 36.18 6.57
N GLN A 537 11.39 35.66 6.81
CA GLN A 537 12.60 35.97 6.05
C GLN A 537 12.79 35.05 4.82
N SER A 538 11.85 34.15 4.54
CA SER A 538 11.87 33.14 3.46
C SER A 538 13.06 32.19 3.51
N LEU A 539 13.60 31.93 4.71
CA LEU A 539 14.71 31.00 4.93
C LEU A 539 14.23 29.56 5.17
N ILE A 540 13.00 29.42 5.66
CA ILE A 540 12.26 28.14 5.75
C ILE A 540 10.86 28.31 5.14
N LYS A 541 10.21 27.19 4.83
CA LYS A 541 8.82 27.13 4.32
C LYS A 541 7.99 26.20 5.19
N ALA A 542 6.76 26.56 5.49
CA ALA A 542 5.79 25.68 6.14
C ALA A 542 4.89 25.00 5.09
N ALA A 543 4.57 23.73 5.30
CA ALA A 543 3.65 22.94 4.49
C ALA A 543 2.72 22.12 5.39
N ASP A 544 1.43 22.07 5.04
CA ASP A 544 0.47 21.20 5.73
C ASP A 544 0.63 19.76 5.24
N THR A 545 0.76 18.83 6.18
CA THR A 545 0.84 17.38 5.94
C THR A 545 -0.25 16.65 6.75
N ALA A 546 -0.51 15.38 6.42
CA ALA A 546 -1.46 14.56 7.18
C ALA A 546 -1.11 14.45 8.68
N SER A 547 0.19 14.54 9.00
CA SER A 547 0.74 14.51 10.36
C SER A 547 0.93 15.89 11.00
N GLY A 548 0.47 16.97 10.37
CA GLY A 548 0.58 18.35 10.87
C GLY A 548 1.48 19.26 10.02
N VAL A 549 1.85 20.42 10.56
CA VAL A 549 2.69 21.41 9.85
C VAL A 549 4.14 20.94 9.84
N ARG A 550 4.76 20.91 8.65
CA ARG A 550 6.18 20.59 8.46
C ARG A 550 6.93 21.78 7.90
N PHE A 551 8.09 22.06 8.49
CA PHE A 551 9.00 23.10 8.05
C PHE A 551 10.11 22.51 7.18
N HIS A 552 10.38 23.16 6.04
CA HIS A 552 11.42 22.79 5.10
C HIS A 552 12.41 23.94 4.93
N MET A 553 13.70 23.66 5.13
CA MET A 553 14.78 24.58 4.79
C MET A 553 15.20 24.36 3.34
N LEU A 554 15.30 25.44 2.57
CA LEU A 554 15.79 25.36 1.19
C LEU A 554 17.24 24.88 1.18
N GLU A 555 17.58 23.96 0.28
CA GLU A 555 18.90 23.30 0.28
C GLU A 555 20.09 24.27 0.29
N ALA A 556 20.06 25.33 -0.52
CA ALA A 556 21.14 26.32 -0.54
C ALA A 556 21.28 27.08 0.79
N VAL A 557 20.17 27.29 1.51
CA VAL A 557 20.17 27.88 2.86
C VAL A 557 20.67 26.86 3.88
N ARG A 558 20.28 25.59 3.75
CA ARG A 558 20.74 24.47 4.59
C ARG A 558 22.25 24.27 4.48
N GLU A 559 22.79 24.23 3.26
CA GLU A 559 24.23 24.10 3.02
C GLU A 559 25.02 25.29 3.57
N PHE A 560 24.53 26.52 3.35
CA PHE A 560 25.15 27.71 3.93
C PHE A 560 25.18 27.62 5.46
N SER A 561 24.08 27.19 6.07
CA SER A 561 23.93 27.11 7.52
C SER A 561 24.75 25.97 8.13
N ALA A 562 24.86 24.84 7.43
CA ALA A 562 25.76 23.73 7.79
C ALA A 562 27.23 24.16 7.67
N ALA A 563 27.60 24.93 6.64
CA ALA A 563 28.95 25.49 6.55
C ALA A 563 29.24 26.47 7.69
N ARG A 564 28.28 27.33 8.07
CA ARG A 564 28.42 28.23 9.24
C ARG A 564 28.49 27.46 10.56
N ARG A 565 27.78 26.34 10.68
CA ARG A 565 27.88 25.42 11.82
C ARG A 565 29.28 24.82 11.92
N ALA A 566 29.85 24.39 10.80
CA ALA A 566 31.23 23.91 10.74
C ALA A 566 32.25 25.01 11.09
N ASP A 567 32.08 26.23 10.55
CA ASP A 567 32.93 27.40 10.88
C ASP A 567 32.87 27.75 12.38
N ALA A 568 31.71 27.58 13.01
CA ALA A 568 31.49 27.77 14.44
C ALA A 568 31.96 26.58 15.31
N ALA A 569 32.45 25.50 14.69
CA ALA A 569 32.82 24.25 15.35
C ALA A 569 31.68 23.63 16.19
N GLU A 570 30.43 23.81 15.75
CA GLU A 570 29.22 23.35 16.45
C GLU A 570 28.71 21.98 15.95
N GLU A 571 29.39 21.36 14.96
CA GLU A 571 28.91 20.13 14.28
C GLU A 571 28.62 18.99 15.27
N GLU A 572 29.55 18.73 16.19
CA GLU A 572 29.42 17.68 17.17
C GLU A 572 28.29 17.95 18.16
N ALA A 573 28.22 19.19 18.70
CA ALA A 573 27.17 19.58 19.63
C ALA A 573 25.76 19.52 19.02
N VAL A 574 25.62 19.87 17.73
CA VAL A 574 24.34 19.77 17.00
C VAL A 574 23.99 18.32 16.69
N THR A 575 24.97 17.51 16.29
CA THR A 575 24.78 16.07 16.07
C THR A 575 24.33 15.38 17.34
N ASP A 576 24.91 15.73 18.49
CA ASP A 576 24.53 15.18 19.79
C ASP A 576 23.08 15.55 20.16
N ARG A 577 22.63 16.80 19.90
CA ARG A 577 21.23 17.21 20.11
C ARG A 577 20.27 16.53 19.13
N PHE A 578 20.67 16.36 17.88
CA PHE A 578 19.89 15.64 16.88
C PHE A 578 19.75 14.15 17.23
N LEU A 579 20.82 13.50 17.70
CA LEU A 579 20.77 12.14 18.21
C LEU A 579 19.96 12.02 19.50
N ALA A 580 19.98 13.03 20.37
CA ALA A 580 19.11 13.09 21.55
C ALA A 580 17.63 13.13 21.15
N TRP A 581 17.26 14.02 20.22
CA TRP A 581 15.91 14.06 19.65
C TRP A 581 15.51 12.71 19.05
N ALA A 582 16.38 12.12 18.23
CA ALA A 582 16.13 10.86 17.55
C ALA A 582 15.98 9.69 18.55
N ARG A 583 16.76 9.70 19.64
CA ARG A 583 16.66 8.75 20.75
C ARG A 583 15.32 8.89 21.47
N ASP A 584 14.91 10.12 21.79
CA ASP A 584 13.66 10.38 22.50
C ASP A 584 12.45 10.05 21.62
N PHE A 585 12.53 10.35 20.32
CA PHE A 585 11.55 9.91 19.33
C PHE A 585 11.46 8.39 19.29
N GLY A 586 12.60 7.71 19.14
CA GLY A 586 12.67 6.25 19.14
C GLY A 586 12.09 5.65 20.42
N ARG A 587 12.39 6.24 21.58
CA ARG A 587 11.86 5.81 22.88
C ARG A 587 10.35 6.00 22.98
N ALA A 588 9.83 7.14 22.54
CA ALA A 588 8.39 7.44 22.58
C ALA A 588 7.57 6.56 21.63
N HIS A 589 8.16 6.12 20.52
CA HIS A 589 7.45 5.42 19.44
C HIS A 589 7.89 3.96 19.23
N ASN A 590 8.69 3.39 20.13
CA ASN A 590 9.28 2.05 19.96
C ASN A 590 8.25 0.91 19.78
N ASP A 591 7.03 1.08 20.29
CA ASP A 591 5.92 0.11 20.19
C ASP A 591 4.65 0.71 19.55
N ALA A 592 4.67 1.98 19.16
CA ALA A 592 3.48 2.73 18.72
C ALA A 592 2.79 2.09 17.50
N LEU A 593 3.55 1.44 16.62
CA LEU A 593 3.04 0.75 15.44
C LEU A 593 2.26 -0.54 15.77
N PHE A 594 2.40 -1.07 16.98
CA PHE A 594 1.66 -2.22 17.50
C PHE A 594 0.53 -1.80 18.46
N SER A 595 0.34 -0.50 18.67
CA SER A 595 -0.72 0.06 19.50
C SER A 595 -2.05 0.20 18.71
N PRO A 596 -3.20 0.43 19.39
CA PRO A 596 -4.47 0.68 18.70
C PRO A 596 -4.43 1.90 17.76
N ASP A 597 -3.73 2.97 18.12
CA ASP A 597 -3.55 4.20 17.32
C ASP A 597 -2.39 4.08 16.31
N SER A 598 -2.16 2.88 15.80
CA SER A 598 -1.01 2.56 14.94
C SER A 598 -0.96 3.39 13.66
N LEU A 599 -2.09 3.75 13.06
CA LEU A 599 -2.12 4.44 11.75
C LEU A 599 -1.54 5.85 11.78
N SER A 600 -1.93 6.68 12.76
CA SER A 600 -1.37 8.03 12.92
C SER A 600 0.12 7.97 13.28
N SER A 601 0.48 7.01 14.14
CA SER A 601 1.88 6.73 14.48
C SER A 601 2.69 6.32 13.26
N TRP A 602 2.06 5.59 12.34
CA TRP A 602 2.66 5.13 11.09
C TRP A 602 2.89 6.28 10.11
N GLU A 603 1.87 7.10 9.85
CA GLU A 603 1.98 8.30 9.01
C GLU A 603 3.07 9.25 9.53
N PHE A 604 3.12 9.44 10.86
CA PHE A 604 4.12 10.27 11.50
C PHE A 604 5.53 9.70 11.37
N ALA A 605 5.73 8.42 11.71
CA ALA A 605 7.03 7.75 11.57
C ALA A 605 7.52 7.74 10.11
N ARG A 606 6.62 7.54 9.14
CA ARG A 606 6.94 7.63 7.72
C ARG A 606 7.39 9.04 7.33
N SER A 607 6.72 10.09 7.83
CA SER A 607 7.11 11.48 7.54
C SER A 607 8.51 11.85 8.07
N GLU A 608 8.97 11.17 9.11
CA GLU A 608 10.29 11.38 9.72
C GLU A 608 11.36 10.39 9.20
N GLN A 609 11.02 9.47 8.29
CA GLN A 609 11.91 8.39 7.86
C GLN A 609 13.31 8.90 7.45
N ASP A 610 13.41 9.95 6.64
CA ASP A 610 14.70 10.50 6.18
C ASP A 610 15.57 10.98 7.34
N ASN A 611 14.94 11.61 8.35
CA ASN A 611 15.62 12.08 9.54
C ASN A 611 16.07 10.89 10.41
N LEU A 612 15.22 9.88 10.58
CA LEU A 612 15.53 8.68 11.37
C LEU A 612 16.63 7.82 10.72
N VAL A 613 16.65 7.70 9.39
CA VAL A 613 17.70 6.99 8.65
C VAL A 613 19.03 7.72 8.79
N LEU A 614 19.06 9.05 8.68
CA LEU A 614 20.28 9.83 8.93
C LEU A 614 20.77 9.65 10.37
N ALA A 615 19.85 9.73 11.35
CA ALA A 615 20.18 9.52 12.76
C ALA A 615 20.73 8.11 13.01
N LEU A 616 20.18 7.07 12.37
CA LEU A 616 20.64 5.69 12.51
C LEU A 616 22.09 5.55 12.01
N ARG A 617 22.44 6.20 10.90
CA ARG A 617 23.82 6.21 10.39
C ARG A 617 24.79 6.88 11.38
N HIS A 618 24.42 8.03 11.94
CA HIS A 618 25.23 8.69 12.96
C HIS A 618 25.38 7.83 14.22
N ALA A 619 24.30 7.18 14.65
CA ALA A 619 24.30 6.28 15.79
C ALA A 619 25.19 5.04 15.56
N LEU A 620 25.18 4.45 14.34
CA LEU A 620 26.07 3.35 13.95
C LEU A 620 27.54 3.79 13.94
N ALA A 621 27.84 4.95 13.36
CA ALA A 621 29.19 5.48 13.29
C ALA A 621 29.80 5.82 14.67
N ARG A 622 28.94 6.20 15.63
CA ARG A 622 29.34 6.57 17.00
C ARG A 622 29.16 5.44 18.03
N ASP A 623 28.66 4.27 17.62
CA ASP A 623 28.28 3.16 18.51
C ASP A 623 27.31 3.60 19.64
N ASP A 624 26.36 4.50 19.32
CA ASP A 624 25.38 5.05 20.26
C ASP A 624 24.24 4.05 20.48
N GLY A 625 24.46 3.12 21.42
CA GLY A 625 23.51 2.05 21.75
C GLY A 625 22.06 2.49 22.02
N PRO A 626 21.80 3.52 22.86
CA PRO A 626 20.44 4.03 23.09
C PRO A 626 19.74 4.52 21.81
N ALA A 627 20.41 5.35 21.00
CA ALA A 627 19.83 5.86 19.76
C ALA A 627 19.63 4.73 18.74
N LEU A 628 20.60 3.83 18.59
CA LEU A 628 20.49 2.64 17.75
C LEU A 628 19.26 1.81 18.10
N ALA A 629 19.00 1.57 19.38
CA ALA A 629 17.88 0.77 19.84
C ALA A 629 16.53 1.40 19.46
N GLY A 630 16.32 2.68 19.80
CA GLY A 630 15.06 3.37 19.50
C GLY A 630 14.78 3.47 18.00
N LEU A 631 15.79 3.84 17.21
CA LEU A 631 15.69 4.00 15.76
C LEU A 631 15.44 2.67 15.05
N THR A 632 16.11 1.61 15.49
CA THR A 632 15.89 0.25 14.94
C THR A 632 14.48 -0.22 15.23
N ALA A 633 13.96 0.00 16.44
CA ALA A 633 12.59 -0.41 16.79
C ALA A 633 11.55 0.23 15.86
N VAL A 634 11.63 1.54 15.63
CA VAL A 634 10.69 2.27 14.77
C VAL A 634 10.85 1.89 13.30
N LEU A 635 12.07 1.96 12.75
CA LEU A 635 12.32 1.72 11.32
C LEU A 635 12.05 0.27 10.92
N ALA A 636 12.47 -0.71 11.75
CA ALA A 636 12.18 -2.12 11.49
C ALA A 636 10.68 -2.41 11.52
N SER A 637 9.93 -1.78 12.43
CA SER A 637 8.47 -1.96 12.52
C SER A 637 7.76 -1.32 11.32
N LEU A 638 8.20 -0.13 10.91
CA LEU A 638 7.70 0.56 9.72
C LEU A 638 7.91 -0.30 8.47
N TRP A 639 9.12 -0.81 8.26
CA TRP A 639 9.43 -1.61 7.07
C TRP A 639 8.86 -3.02 7.10
N ALA A 640 8.66 -3.61 8.28
CA ALA A 640 7.95 -4.89 8.42
C ALA A 640 6.47 -4.77 8.02
N THR A 641 5.82 -3.66 8.38
CA THR A 641 4.41 -3.41 8.03
C THR A 641 4.21 -2.94 6.59
N ASP A 642 5.18 -2.22 6.02
CA ASP A 642 5.25 -1.83 4.60
C ASP A 642 5.68 -2.99 3.68
N SER A 643 5.88 -4.20 4.23
CA SER A 643 6.40 -5.38 3.50
C SER A 643 7.74 -5.15 2.78
N ASN A 644 8.57 -4.21 3.26
CA ASN A 644 9.89 -3.91 2.73
C ASN A 644 10.97 -4.75 3.43
N TYR A 645 10.89 -6.06 3.23
CA TYR A 645 11.75 -7.04 3.90
C TYR A 645 13.25 -6.85 3.63
N SER A 646 13.62 -6.22 2.52
CA SER A 646 15.04 -5.96 2.20
C SER A 646 15.69 -4.96 3.15
N ARG A 647 15.06 -3.80 3.36
CA ARG A 647 15.52 -2.80 4.33
C ARG A 647 15.51 -3.37 5.75
N LEU A 648 14.50 -4.19 6.07
CA LEU A 648 14.36 -4.88 7.34
C LEU A 648 15.50 -5.88 7.62
N VAL A 649 15.88 -6.70 6.64
CA VAL A 649 17.02 -7.62 6.78
C VAL A 649 18.33 -6.83 6.91
N GLY A 650 18.50 -5.75 6.14
CA GLY A 650 19.68 -4.88 6.20
C GLY A 650 19.86 -4.26 7.60
N ILE A 651 18.85 -3.57 8.10
CA ILE A 651 18.92 -2.96 9.44
C ILE A 651 19.06 -4.00 10.55
N ALA A 652 18.43 -5.16 10.41
CA ALA A 652 18.60 -6.24 11.37
C ALA A 652 20.06 -6.72 11.40
N ALA A 653 20.73 -6.85 10.25
CA ALA A 653 22.14 -7.24 10.16
C ALA A 653 23.08 -6.17 10.74
N ASP A 654 22.90 -4.91 10.37
CA ASP A 654 23.78 -3.79 10.76
C ASP A 654 23.74 -3.53 12.26
N THR A 655 22.56 -3.67 12.86
CA THR A 655 22.32 -3.32 14.27
C THR A 655 22.57 -4.51 15.23
N ALA A 656 22.55 -5.76 14.74
CA ALA A 656 22.67 -6.95 15.59
C ALA A 656 23.98 -6.98 16.38
N GLY A 657 25.10 -6.61 15.73
CA GLY A 657 26.42 -6.57 16.35
C GLY A 657 26.48 -5.57 17.49
N PRO A 658 26.36 -4.26 17.20
CA PRO A 658 26.38 -3.20 18.20
C PRO A 658 25.43 -3.44 19.38
N LEU A 659 24.15 -3.75 19.10
CA LEU A 659 23.14 -3.96 20.15
C LEU A 659 23.44 -5.17 21.05
N SER A 660 24.13 -6.19 20.55
CA SER A 660 24.53 -7.34 21.38
C SER A 660 25.62 -7.01 22.41
N HIS A 661 26.44 -6.00 22.15
CA HIS A 661 27.48 -5.52 23.05
C HIS A 661 26.99 -4.41 24.00
N PHE A 662 25.95 -3.68 23.59
CA PHE A 662 25.34 -2.63 24.39
C PHE A 662 24.70 -3.14 25.71
N ARG A 663 24.69 -2.28 26.74
CA ARG A 663 24.10 -2.53 28.06
C ARG A 663 23.17 -1.37 28.40
N PRO A 664 21.84 -1.50 28.18
CA PRO A 664 20.92 -0.38 28.34
C PRO A 664 20.74 0.01 29.81
N GLY A 665 20.58 1.32 30.05
CA GLY A 665 20.01 1.84 31.28
C GLY A 665 18.49 1.59 31.34
N PRO A 666 17.84 1.84 32.50
CA PRO A 666 16.42 1.54 32.70
C PRO A 666 15.49 2.10 31.61
N ASP A 667 15.76 3.32 31.14
CA ASP A 667 14.90 4.02 30.19
C ASP A 667 15.05 3.52 28.74
N ASP A 668 16.13 2.77 28.43
CA ASP A 668 16.41 2.26 27.08
C ASP A 668 16.08 0.77 26.92
N VAL A 669 15.79 0.07 28.02
CA VAL A 669 15.52 -1.38 28.02
C VAL A 669 14.41 -1.72 27.02
N GLU A 670 13.32 -0.96 27.02
CA GLU A 670 12.17 -1.24 26.16
C GLU A 670 12.49 -0.97 24.68
N SER A 671 13.27 0.06 24.36
CA SER A 671 13.72 0.30 22.99
C SER A 671 14.60 -0.85 22.48
N VAL A 672 15.53 -1.36 23.30
CA VAL A 672 16.36 -2.52 22.94
C VAL A 672 15.51 -3.79 22.78
N ARG A 673 14.52 -3.97 23.66
CA ARG A 673 13.57 -5.09 23.59
C ARG A 673 12.79 -5.05 22.29
N SER A 674 12.15 -3.92 21.97
CA SER A 674 11.33 -3.72 20.78
C SER A 674 12.14 -3.93 19.49
N ALA A 675 13.33 -3.30 19.38
CA ALA A 675 14.22 -3.52 18.24
C ALA A 675 14.60 -4.99 18.05
N SER A 676 14.99 -5.66 19.14
CA SER A 676 15.42 -7.06 19.08
C SER A 676 14.26 -8.01 18.80
N VAL A 677 13.06 -7.76 19.36
CA VAL A 677 11.85 -8.55 19.09
C VAL A 677 11.45 -8.44 17.63
N VAL A 678 11.31 -7.22 17.09
CA VAL A 678 10.86 -7.00 15.71
C VAL A 678 11.84 -7.60 14.72
N CYS A 679 13.15 -7.39 14.90
CA CYS A 679 14.16 -8.01 14.05
C CYS A 679 14.16 -9.54 14.16
N THR A 680 14.06 -10.09 15.38
CA THR A 680 14.03 -11.54 15.59
C THR A 680 12.80 -12.17 14.95
N LEU A 681 11.62 -11.61 15.18
CA LEU A 681 10.36 -12.10 14.63
C LEU A 681 10.39 -12.08 13.09
N SER A 682 10.88 -10.99 12.52
CA SER A 682 10.95 -10.83 11.06
C SER A 682 11.91 -11.82 10.40
N LEU A 683 13.08 -12.05 11.00
CA LEU A 683 14.03 -13.07 10.54
C LEU A 683 13.48 -14.49 10.78
N PHE A 684 12.79 -14.73 11.90
CA PHE A 684 12.18 -16.01 12.23
C PHE A 684 11.12 -16.43 11.20
N MET A 685 10.25 -15.52 10.77
CA MET A 685 9.22 -15.82 9.75
C MET A 685 9.82 -16.21 8.39
N GLY A 686 11.02 -15.69 8.04
CA GLY A 686 11.69 -16.01 6.77
C GLY A 686 12.62 -17.23 6.82
N TYR A 687 13.35 -17.42 7.93
CA TYR A 687 14.45 -18.39 8.04
C TYR A 687 14.22 -19.47 9.12
N GLY A 688 13.07 -19.46 9.79
CA GLY A 688 12.70 -20.42 10.83
C GLY A 688 13.41 -20.20 12.19
N PRO A 689 13.30 -21.16 13.12
CA PRO A 689 13.84 -21.11 14.48
C PRO A 689 15.37 -21.32 14.52
N HIS A 690 16.14 -20.39 13.95
CA HIS A 690 17.60 -20.38 14.09
C HIS A 690 18.06 -19.27 15.03
N ALA A 691 19.20 -19.49 15.70
CA ALA A 691 19.75 -18.54 16.66
C ALA A 691 20.29 -17.28 15.96
N VAL A 692 19.47 -16.24 15.88
CA VAL A 692 19.90 -14.90 15.43
C VAL A 692 20.56 -14.14 16.59
N ARG A 693 21.52 -13.27 16.29
CA ARG A 693 22.31 -12.54 17.31
C ARG A 693 21.42 -11.70 18.25
N GLN A 694 20.26 -11.27 17.78
CA GLN A 694 19.25 -10.52 18.53
C GLN A 694 18.67 -11.30 19.72
N LEU A 695 18.61 -12.64 19.65
CA LEU A 695 18.17 -13.47 20.79
C LEU A 695 19.16 -13.41 21.97
N VAL A 696 20.46 -13.23 21.68
CA VAL A 696 21.48 -13.02 22.72
C VAL A 696 21.24 -11.70 23.46
N THR A 697 20.84 -10.66 22.73
CA THR A 697 20.47 -9.36 23.30
C THR A 697 19.24 -9.51 24.19
N LEU A 698 18.15 -10.10 23.68
CA LEU A 698 16.92 -10.31 24.45
C LEU A 698 17.17 -11.04 25.77
N ARG A 699 17.87 -12.18 25.75
CA ARG A 699 18.14 -12.98 26.96
C ARG A 699 18.90 -12.25 28.07
N ARG A 700 19.61 -11.16 27.75
CA ARG A 700 20.36 -10.34 28.72
C ARG A 700 19.53 -9.25 29.36
N LEU A 701 18.43 -8.83 28.71
CA LEU A 701 17.56 -7.77 29.24
C LEU A 701 16.76 -8.29 30.45
N PRO A 702 16.40 -7.43 31.41
CA PRO A 702 15.54 -7.84 32.50
C PRO A 702 14.18 -8.36 31.97
N PRO A 703 13.59 -9.37 32.62
CA PRO A 703 12.26 -9.84 32.26
C PRO A 703 11.24 -8.71 32.45
N ALA A 704 10.25 -8.64 31.58
CA ALA A 704 9.11 -7.73 31.70
C ALA A 704 7.83 -8.54 31.85
N GLU A 705 6.82 -7.95 32.48
CA GLU A 705 5.47 -8.53 32.49
C GLU A 705 4.91 -8.53 31.05
N PRO A 706 4.24 -9.61 30.61
CA PRO A 706 3.72 -9.71 29.25
C PRO A 706 2.37 -8.98 29.12
N ASP A 707 2.40 -7.67 29.28
CA ASP A 707 1.24 -6.75 29.23
C ASP A 707 1.09 -6.02 27.88
N THR A 708 2.17 -5.96 27.08
CA THR A 708 2.16 -5.47 25.69
C THR A 708 2.51 -6.57 24.70
N LEU A 709 2.15 -6.39 23.42
CA LEU A 709 2.46 -7.37 22.37
C LEU A 709 3.95 -7.67 22.27
N LEU A 710 4.80 -6.64 22.29
CA LEU A 710 6.26 -6.80 22.18
C LEU A 710 6.86 -7.48 23.42
N ARG A 711 6.33 -7.24 24.62
CA ARG A 711 6.78 -7.92 25.84
C ARG A 711 6.34 -9.39 25.88
N ALA A 712 5.12 -9.68 25.45
CA ALA A 712 4.65 -11.06 25.29
C ALA A 712 5.49 -11.82 24.25
N LEU A 713 5.79 -11.19 23.11
CA LEU A 713 6.67 -11.75 22.08
C LEU A 713 8.08 -11.99 22.62
N ASP A 714 8.65 -11.06 23.38
CA ASP A 714 9.97 -11.26 24.02
C ASP A 714 10.00 -12.51 24.91
N VAL A 715 8.99 -12.69 25.78
CA VAL A 715 8.89 -13.87 26.65
C VAL A 715 8.90 -15.17 25.83
N VAL A 716 8.13 -15.20 24.73
CA VAL A 716 8.05 -16.38 23.85
C VAL A 716 9.36 -16.60 23.09
N LEU A 717 9.92 -15.56 22.47
CA LEU A 717 11.13 -15.65 21.66
C LEU A 717 12.35 -16.10 22.50
N ARG A 718 12.46 -15.67 23.76
CA ARG A 718 13.54 -16.14 24.67
C ARG A 718 13.47 -17.64 24.96
N ALA A 719 12.27 -18.19 25.02
CA ALA A 719 12.00 -19.59 25.29
C ALA A 719 12.19 -20.50 24.07
N LEU A 720 12.13 -19.95 22.85
CA LEU A 720 12.24 -20.74 21.62
C LEU A 720 13.51 -21.59 21.52
N PRO A 721 14.73 -21.10 21.85
CA PRO A 721 15.91 -21.94 21.74
C PRO A 721 16.06 -22.94 22.90
N GLU A 722 15.09 -23.05 23.81
CA GLU A 722 14.96 -24.15 24.77
C GLU A 722 13.80 -25.10 24.37
N ALA A 723 13.00 -24.71 23.38
CA ALA A 723 11.92 -25.50 22.82
C ALA A 723 12.49 -26.39 21.71
N HIS A 724 13.03 -27.54 22.11
CA HIS A 724 13.60 -28.51 21.19
C HIS A 724 12.70 -29.75 21.01
N PRO A 725 12.79 -30.42 19.86
CA PRO A 725 12.21 -31.75 19.69
C PRO A 725 12.69 -32.73 20.77
N PRO A 726 11.87 -33.72 21.18
CA PRO A 726 10.52 -34.00 20.68
C PRO A 726 9.40 -33.33 21.50
N HIS A 727 9.71 -32.60 22.58
CA HIS A 727 8.70 -32.26 23.58
C HIS A 727 8.24 -30.81 23.58
N TYR A 728 9.03 -29.84 23.08
CA TYR A 728 8.62 -28.43 22.99
C TYR A 728 8.01 -27.86 24.29
N THR A 729 8.40 -28.41 25.44
CA THR A 729 7.68 -28.29 26.71
C THR A 729 7.49 -26.84 27.12
N ARG A 730 8.55 -26.04 26.97
CA ARG A 730 8.52 -24.62 27.35
C ARG A 730 7.54 -23.80 26.50
N LEU A 731 7.43 -24.07 25.21
CA LEU A 731 6.47 -23.40 24.33
C LEU A 731 5.04 -23.78 24.69
N LEU A 732 4.78 -25.06 24.96
CA LEU A 732 3.47 -25.55 25.39
C LEU A 732 3.03 -24.98 26.74
N GLU A 733 3.94 -24.81 27.70
CA GLU A 733 3.67 -24.12 28.97
C GLU A 733 3.23 -22.67 28.74
N LEU A 734 3.84 -21.97 27.79
CA LEU A 734 3.48 -20.60 27.44
C LEU A 734 2.11 -20.52 26.75
N CYS A 735 1.80 -21.47 25.85
CA CYS A 735 0.47 -21.60 25.25
C CYS A 735 -0.63 -21.87 26.31
N ALA A 736 -0.28 -22.56 27.40
CA ALA A 736 -1.18 -22.84 28.52
C ALA A 736 -1.22 -21.75 29.61
N SER A 737 -0.61 -20.59 29.37
CA SER A 737 -0.56 -19.50 30.35
C SER A 737 -1.95 -18.96 30.71
N GLU A 738 -2.16 -18.58 31.98
CA GLU A 738 -3.36 -17.86 32.42
C GLU A 738 -3.44 -16.44 31.84
N ASN A 739 -2.32 -15.87 31.39
CA ASN A 739 -2.31 -14.59 30.68
C ASN A 739 -2.72 -14.80 29.22
N ALA A 740 -3.91 -14.32 28.86
CA ALA A 740 -4.50 -14.51 27.53
C ALA A 740 -3.65 -13.92 26.39
N LEU A 741 -2.99 -12.77 26.60
CA LEU A 741 -2.12 -12.16 25.60
C LEU A 741 -0.87 -13.02 25.36
N LEU A 742 -0.21 -13.44 26.45
CA LEU A 742 0.95 -14.32 26.36
C LEU A 742 0.61 -15.66 25.69
N ALA A 743 -0.49 -16.29 26.12
CA ALA A 743 -0.96 -17.55 25.55
C ALA A 743 -1.26 -17.40 24.05
N GLY A 744 -1.98 -16.34 23.66
CA GLY A 744 -2.31 -16.09 22.26
C GLY A 744 -1.09 -15.81 21.38
N VAL A 745 -0.12 -15.03 21.86
CA VAL A 745 1.15 -14.80 21.16
C VAL A 745 1.97 -16.09 21.06
N ALA A 746 2.03 -16.88 22.14
CA ALA A 746 2.72 -18.17 22.13
C ALA A 746 2.09 -19.14 21.12
N GLU A 747 0.76 -19.19 21.02
CA GLU A 747 0.04 -19.98 20.01
C GLU A 747 0.31 -19.49 18.58
N CYS A 748 0.43 -18.18 18.36
CA CYS A 748 0.82 -17.64 17.05
C CYS A 748 2.23 -18.10 16.65
N ILE A 749 3.21 -18.00 17.54
CA ILE A 749 4.57 -18.49 17.29
C ILE A 749 4.58 -20.01 17.14
N ALA A 750 3.81 -20.73 17.95
CA ALA A 750 3.69 -22.17 17.87
C ALA A 750 3.12 -22.61 16.51
N SER A 751 2.25 -21.83 15.87
CA SER A 751 1.81 -22.12 14.51
C SER A 751 2.96 -22.19 13.49
N TYR A 752 4.00 -21.37 13.64
CA TYR A 752 5.19 -21.44 12.79
C TYR A 752 6.11 -22.59 13.19
N VAL A 753 6.24 -22.86 14.48
CA VAL A 753 7.02 -24.02 14.98
C VAL A 753 6.38 -25.34 14.52
N TRP A 754 5.06 -25.49 14.59
CA TRP A 754 4.39 -26.71 14.13
C TRP A 754 4.40 -26.85 12.61
N GLU A 755 4.38 -25.75 11.86
CA GLU A 755 4.62 -25.82 10.41
C GLU A 755 6.06 -26.26 10.14
N TYR A 756 7.05 -25.74 10.89
CA TYR A 756 8.44 -26.15 10.83
C TYR A 756 8.61 -27.65 11.15
N GLU A 757 7.92 -28.14 12.18
CA GLU A 757 7.83 -29.56 12.57
C GLU A 757 6.90 -30.39 11.66
N ARG A 758 6.29 -29.75 10.65
CA ARG A 758 5.44 -30.39 9.62
C ARG A 758 4.14 -30.99 10.17
N GLU A 759 3.67 -30.50 11.31
CA GLU A 759 2.37 -30.77 11.92
C GLU A 759 1.37 -29.67 11.55
N VAL A 760 1.06 -29.51 10.26
CA VAL A 760 0.24 -28.39 9.74
C VAL A 760 -1.17 -28.31 10.35
N ASP A 761 -1.80 -29.44 10.67
CA ASP A 761 -3.10 -29.43 11.37
C ASP A 761 -2.97 -28.82 12.77
N ARG A 762 -1.90 -29.18 13.49
CA ARG A 762 -1.59 -28.62 14.80
C ARG A 762 -1.17 -27.15 14.70
N ALA A 763 -0.45 -26.78 13.64
CA ALA A 763 -0.14 -25.39 13.30
C ALA A 763 -1.41 -24.56 13.14
N LEU A 764 -2.37 -25.08 12.37
CA LEU A 764 -3.66 -24.43 12.12
C LEU A 764 -4.49 -24.31 13.40
N GLU A 765 -4.52 -25.35 14.23
CA GLU A 765 -5.17 -25.29 15.54
C GLU A 765 -4.53 -24.23 16.46
N SER A 766 -3.20 -24.15 16.49
CA SER A 766 -2.48 -23.10 17.22
C SER A 766 -2.79 -21.71 16.67
N ALA A 767 -2.77 -21.52 15.34
CA ALA A 767 -3.13 -20.23 14.73
C ALA A 767 -4.56 -19.79 15.11
N ARG A 768 -5.54 -20.72 15.12
CA ARG A 768 -6.91 -20.43 15.57
C ARG A 768 -7.02 -20.07 17.05
N ARG A 769 -6.23 -20.69 17.92
CA ARG A 769 -6.21 -20.31 19.35
C ARG A 769 -5.54 -18.95 19.55
N GLY A 770 -4.53 -18.62 18.75
CA GLY A 770 -3.78 -17.37 18.83
C GLY A 770 -4.56 -16.14 18.34
N ILE A 771 -5.34 -16.27 17.25
CA ILE A 771 -5.97 -15.11 16.60
C ILE A 771 -6.91 -14.33 17.51
N GLY A 772 -7.59 -15.00 18.45
CA GLY A 772 -8.50 -14.34 19.39
C GLY A 772 -7.81 -13.25 20.21
N ALA A 773 -6.59 -13.52 20.70
CA ALA A 773 -5.81 -12.53 21.44
C ALA A 773 -5.36 -11.37 20.53
N LEU A 774 -4.92 -11.66 19.30
CA LEU A 774 -4.45 -10.64 18.36
C LEU A 774 -5.56 -9.66 17.94
N ILE A 775 -6.79 -10.13 17.78
CA ILE A 775 -7.95 -9.30 17.43
C ILE A 775 -8.34 -8.38 18.60
N THR A 776 -8.25 -8.86 19.84
CA THR A 776 -8.61 -8.06 21.03
C THR A 776 -7.71 -6.85 21.27
N LEU A 777 -6.52 -6.80 20.63
CA LEU A 777 -5.62 -5.67 20.71
C LEU A 777 -6.14 -4.42 19.96
N GLY A 778 -7.14 -4.56 19.09
CA GLY A 778 -7.71 -3.43 18.35
C GLY A 778 -6.76 -2.82 17.30
N ASN A 779 -5.62 -3.46 17.04
CA ASN A 779 -4.67 -3.05 16.01
C ASN A 779 -5.01 -3.76 14.67
N PRO A 780 -5.22 -3.01 13.57
CA PRO A 780 -5.56 -3.61 12.27
C PRO A 780 -4.46 -4.53 11.72
N ALA A 781 -3.18 -4.21 11.88
CA ALA A 781 -2.07 -5.01 11.37
C ALA A 781 -1.97 -6.38 12.08
N THR A 782 -2.20 -6.43 13.39
CA THR A 782 -2.19 -7.70 14.14
C THR A 782 -3.34 -8.61 13.74
N ALA A 783 -4.53 -8.03 13.49
CA ALA A 783 -5.67 -8.78 12.98
C ALA A 783 -5.38 -9.35 11.58
N MET A 784 -4.83 -8.53 10.68
CA MET A 784 -4.44 -8.98 9.33
C MET A 784 -3.41 -10.12 9.36
N LEU A 785 -2.37 -10.01 10.21
CA LEU A 785 -1.37 -11.08 10.38
C LEU A 785 -2.01 -12.40 10.85
N GLY A 786 -2.93 -12.33 11.82
CA GLY A 786 -3.63 -13.52 12.32
C GLY A 786 -4.52 -14.17 11.27
N HIS A 787 -5.34 -13.38 10.57
CA HIS A 787 -6.21 -13.88 9.50
C HIS A 787 -5.39 -14.42 8.31
N GLY A 788 -4.33 -13.71 7.92
CA GLY A 788 -3.38 -14.13 6.89
C GLY A 788 -2.78 -15.50 7.19
N ARG A 789 -2.27 -15.69 8.41
CA ARG A 789 -1.65 -16.96 8.83
C ARG A 789 -2.63 -18.15 8.77
N ILE A 790 -3.87 -17.97 9.25
CA ILE A 790 -4.88 -19.04 9.16
C ILE A 790 -5.22 -19.34 7.70
N SER A 791 -5.36 -18.31 6.87
CA SER A 791 -5.71 -18.50 5.46
C SER A 791 -4.62 -19.25 4.68
N GLU A 792 -3.35 -18.95 4.94
CA GLU A 792 -2.19 -19.64 4.36
C GLU A 792 -2.22 -21.13 4.69
N LEU A 793 -2.32 -21.49 5.97
CA LEU A 793 -2.37 -22.88 6.42
C LEU A 793 -3.61 -23.63 5.89
N CYS A 794 -4.75 -22.93 5.79
CA CYS A 794 -5.96 -23.49 5.18
C CYS A 794 -5.78 -23.76 3.68
N LEU A 795 -5.16 -22.86 2.92
CA LEU A 795 -4.88 -23.09 1.50
C LEU A 795 -3.93 -24.27 1.29
N GLN A 796 -2.88 -24.39 2.11
CA GLN A 796 -1.94 -25.52 2.06
C GLN A 796 -2.64 -26.88 2.36
N THR A 797 -3.73 -26.87 3.13
CA THR A 797 -4.47 -28.07 3.55
C THR A 797 -5.77 -28.29 2.78
N GLU A 798 -5.98 -27.59 1.65
CA GLU A 798 -7.18 -27.68 0.80
C GLU A 798 -8.50 -27.30 1.52
N ARG A 799 -8.42 -26.40 2.52
CA ARG A 799 -9.58 -25.90 3.30
C ARG A 799 -10.09 -24.56 2.75
N GLY A 800 -10.38 -24.52 1.44
CA GLY A 800 -10.71 -23.29 0.71
C GLY A 800 -11.83 -22.43 1.31
N GLU A 801 -12.91 -23.05 1.83
CA GLU A 801 -14.02 -22.33 2.47
C GLU A 801 -13.57 -21.55 3.72
N GLU A 802 -12.69 -22.14 4.52
CA GLU A 802 -12.15 -21.48 5.71
C GLU A 802 -11.11 -20.42 5.35
N ALA A 803 -10.23 -20.71 4.39
CA ALA A 803 -9.29 -19.73 3.87
C ALA A 803 -10.02 -18.48 3.38
N TYR A 804 -11.07 -18.65 2.57
CA TYR A 804 -11.86 -17.56 2.01
C TYR A 804 -12.46 -16.66 3.11
N ARG A 805 -13.06 -17.25 4.15
CA ARG A 805 -13.61 -16.48 5.29
C ARG A 805 -12.56 -15.62 5.99
N HIS A 806 -11.37 -16.18 6.23
CA HIS A 806 -10.30 -15.43 6.87
C HIS A 806 -9.72 -14.33 5.96
N LEU A 807 -9.59 -14.60 4.67
CA LEU A 807 -9.13 -13.60 3.70
C LEU A 807 -10.13 -12.44 3.54
N LEU A 808 -11.44 -12.72 3.51
CA LEU A 808 -12.45 -11.67 3.51
C LEU A 808 -12.41 -10.81 4.77
N ALA A 809 -12.19 -11.41 5.94
CA ALA A 809 -12.03 -10.65 7.18
C ALA A 809 -10.83 -9.68 7.09
N THR A 810 -9.74 -10.06 6.42
CA THR A 810 -8.61 -9.16 6.12
C THR A 810 -9.04 -8.01 5.20
N VAL A 811 -9.85 -8.28 4.17
CA VAL A 811 -10.42 -7.24 3.30
C VAL A 811 -11.31 -6.28 4.08
N GLU A 812 -12.15 -6.77 4.98
CA GLU A 812 -13.01 -5.94 5.84
C GLU A 812 -12.21 -5.06 6.81
N VAL A 813 -11.06 -5.53 7.30
CA VAL A 813 -10.15 -4.72 8.11
C VAL A 813 -9.58 -3.57 7.26
N LEU A 814 -9.10 -3.87 6.06
CA LEU A 814 -8.56 -2.87 5.14
C LEU A 814 -9.62 -1.85 4.71
N ASP A 815 -10.83 -2.30 4.40
CA ASP A 815 -11.95 -1.44 4.01
C ASP A 815 -12.39 -0.48 5.13
N ARG A 816 -12.30 -0.92 6.40
CA ARG A 816 -12.57 -0.06 7.56
C ARG A 816 -11.50 1.02 7.74
N VAL A 817 -10.26 0.74 7.37
CA VAL A 817 -9.15 1.71 7.46
C VAL A 817 -9.13 2.66 6.26
N GLY A 818 -9.64 2.23 5.10
CA GLY A 818 -9.93 3.09 3.94
C GLY A 818 -8.70 3.77 3.33
N GLU A 819 -8.89 4.98 2.78
CA GLU A 819 -7.84 5.81 2.14
C GLU A 819 -6.62 6.07 3.04
N ARG A 820 -6.78 6.01 4.36
CA ARG A 820 -5.68 6.17 5.32
C ARG A 820 -4.71 5.00 5.28
N ALA A 821 -5.15 3.77 5.06
CA ALA A 821 -4.23 2.63 4.89
C ALA A 821 -3.41 2.78 3.60
N GLU A 822 -4.00 3.31 2.53
CA GLU A 822 -3.30 3.55 1.26
C GLU A 822 -2.30 4.72 1.36
N ALA A 823 -2.70 5.83 1.98
CA ALA A 823 -1.80 6.96 2.28
C ALA A 823 -0.67 6.54 3.23
N ALA A 824 -1.01 5.71 4.21
CA ALA A 824 -0.08 5.01 5.08
C ALA A 824 0.47 3.73 4.43
N GLY A 825 0.56 3.62 3.10
CA GLY A 825 1.30 2.57 2.37
C GLY A 825 1.16 1.13 2.83
N TRP A 826 0.04 0.69 3.40
CA TRP A 826 -0.19 -0.72 3.69
C TRP A 826 -0.48 -1.45 2.37
N HIS A 827 0.56 -1.88 1.68
CA HIS A 827 0.49 -2.32 0.29
C HIS A 827 0.13 -3.80 0.05
N ASP A 828 -0.16 -4.61 1.07
CA ASP A 828 -0.42 -6.06 0.87
C ASP A 828 -1.88 -6.43 0.53
N MET A 829 -2.60 -5.58 -0.21
CA MET A 829 -3.91 -5.94 -0.78
C MET A 829 -3.77 -7.03 -1.86
N THR A 830 -2.62 -7.03 -2.56
CA THR A 830 -2.34 -7.96 -3.66
C THR A 830 -2.25 -9.40 -3.16
N GLY A 831 -1.51 -9.67 -2.06
CA GLY A 831 -1.40 -11.02 -1.49
C GLY A 831 -2.74 -11.59 -1.02
N VAL A 832 -3.56 -10.77 -0.36
CA VAL A 832 -4.90 -11.16 0.13
C VAL A 832 -5.82 -11.54 -1.03
N ARG A 833 -5.83 -10.74 -2.10
CA ARG A 833 -6.65 -11.05 -3.29
C ARG A 833 -6.18 -12.30 -4.01
N TRP A 834 -4.88 -12.55 -4.08
CA TRP A 834 -4.36 -13.82 -4.61
C TRP A 834 -4.81 -15.02 -3.78
N GLY A 835 -4.77 -14.91 -2.45
CA GLY A 835 -5.34 -15.91 -1.57
C GLY A 835 -6.81 -16.19 -1.87
N LEU A 836 -7.61 -15.14 -2.13
CA LEU A 836 -9.04 -15.28 -2.46
C LEU A 836 -9.25 -16.02 -3.78
N VAL A 837 -8.43 -15.76 -4.80
CA VAL A 837 -8.46 -16.51 -6.07
C VAL A 837 -8.24 -18.00 -5.82
N LEU A 838 -7.19 -18.36 -5.06
CA LEU A 838 -6.86 -19.74 -4.75
C LEU A 838 -7.96 -20.42 -3.92
N ALA A 839 -8.52 -19.71 -2.93
CA ALA A 839 -9.61 -20.21 -2.10
C ALA A 839 -10.87 -20.50 -2.92
N CYS A 840 -11.25 -19.60 -3.83
CA CYS A 840 -12.37 -19.81 -4.76
C CYS A 840 -12.12 -20.99 -5.72
N LEU A 841 -10.90 -21.14 -6.22
CA LEU A 841 -10.53 -22.29 -7.05
C LEU A 841 -10.64 -23.62 -6.30
N GLN A 842 -10.22 -23.69 -5.04
CA GLN A 842 -10.42 -24.88 -4.20
C GLN A 842 -11.91 -25.17 -3.90
N ARG A 843 -12.75 -24.14 -3.86
CA ARG A 843 -14.22 -24.26 -3.71
C ARG A 843 -14.95 -24.62 -5.01
N GLY A 844 -14.27 -24.56 -6.16
CA GLY A 844 -14.89 -24.72 -7.48
C GLY A 844 -15.71 -23.51 -7.95
N GLU A 845 -15.54 -22.34 -7.33
CA GLU A 845 -16.27 -21.10 -7.64
C GLU A 845 -15.51 -20.28 -8.68
N ILE A 846 -15.56 -20.72 -9.94
CA ILE A 846 -14.71 -20.21 -11.02
C ILE A 846 -15.02 -18.75 -11.37
N GLU A 847 -16.30 -18.37 -11.39
CA GLU A 847 -16.72 -16.99 -11.67
C GLU A 847 -16.20 -16.03 -10.60
N GLU A 848 -16.14 -16.48 -9.35
CA GLU A 848 -15.63 -15.66 -8.26
C GLU A 848 -14.11 -15.56 -8.25
N ALA A 849 -13.43 -16.67 -8.52
CA ALA A 849 -11.98 -16.68 -8.72
C ALA A 849 -11.56 -15.70 -9.82
N GLU A 850 -12.33 -15.63 -10.92
CA GLU A 850 -12.07 -14.69 -12.01
C GLU A 850 -12.31 -13.22 -11.59
N ARG A 851 -13.36 -12.94 -10.80
CA ARG A 851 -13.58 -11.60 -10.22
C ARG A 851 -12.43 -11.15 -9.32
N TRP A 852 -11.97 -12.01 -8.42
CA TRP A 852 -10.83 -11.70 -7.54
C TRP A 852 -9.53 -11.55 -8.32
N LEU A 853 -9.32 -12.36 -9.35
CA LEU A 853 -8.19 -12.28 -10.26
C LEU A 853 -8.18 -10.95 -11.02
N GLU A 854 -9.32 -10.51 -11.55
CA GLU A 854 -9.45 -9.21 -12.21
C GLU A 854 -9.15 -8.07 -11.25
N MET A 855 -9.66 -8.11 -10.02
CA MET A 855 -9.38 -7.10 -8.99
C MET A 855 -7.89 -7.10 -8.55
N ALA A 856 -7.26 -8.27 -8.44
CA ALA A 856 -5.82 -8.36 -8.17
C ALA A 856 -4.99 -7.79 -9.33
N SER A 857 -5.43 -8.01 -10.57
CA SER A 857 -4.76 -7.55 -11.79
C SER A 857 -4.86 -6.05 -12.02
N LEU A 858 -5.87 -5.38 -11.46
CA LEU A 858 -6.10 -3.92 -11.61
C LEU A 858 -5.23 -3.07 -10.67
N GLU A 859 -4.79 -3.61 -9.53
CA GLU A 859 -3.86 -2.93 -8.60
C GLU A 859 -2.39 -3.17 -8.94
N LEU A 860 -2.10 -4.09 -9.86
CA LEU A 860 -0.76 -4.38 -10.37
C LEU A 860 -0.34 -3.35 -11.43
N VAL A 861 0.12 -2.20 -10.99
CA VAL A 861 1.03 -1.34 -11.78
C VAL A 861 2.37 -1.43 -11.08
N PRO A 862 3.05 -2.60 -11.17
CA PRO A 862 3.97 -2.86 -12.29
C PRO A 862 4.22 -4.32 -12.76
N GLU A 863 4.95 -4.46 -13.88
CA GLU A 863 5.41 -5.75 -14.43
C GLU A 863 6.42 -6.51 -13.54
N SER A 864 7.13 -5.85 -12.61
CA SER A 864 8.11 -6.50 -11.71
C SER A 864 7.43 -7.33 -10.64
N THR A 865 6.22 -6.96 -10.23
CA THR A 865 5.42 -7.70 -9.26
C THR A 865 4.80 -8.96 -9.89
N ARG A 866 4.86 -9.10 -11.23
CA ARG A 866 4.43 -10.31 -11.95
C ARG A 866 5.41 -11.48 -11.84
N VAL A 867 6.66 -11.22 -11.44
CA VAL A 867 7.75 -12.21 -11.41
C VAL A 867 7.46 -13.38 -10.46
N PHE A 868 6.69 -13.14 -9.39
CA PHE A 868 6.25 -14.16 -8.42
C PHE A 868 4.73 -14.20 -8.27
N SER A 869 4.01 -13.72 -9.28
CA SER A 869 2.55 -13.69 -9.24
C SER A 869 1.98 -15.07 -9.59
N PRO A 870 1.06 -15.62 -8.78
CA PRO A 870 0.33 -16.81 -9.17
C PRO A 870 -0.64 -16.54 -10.34
N GLU A 871 -0.77 -15.30 -10.83
CA GLU A 871 -1.70 -14.88 -11.90
C GLU A 871 -1.77 -15.87 -13.07
N ILE A 872 -0.63 -16.22 -13.68
CA ILE A 872 -0.65 -17.12 -14.84
C ILE A 872 -1.07 -18.53 -14.44
N GLY A 873 -0.64 -19.00 -13.25
CA GLY A 873 -1.08 -20.28 -12.69
C GLY A 873 -2.58 -20.28 -12.39
N SER A 874 -3.11 -19.25 -11.75
CA SER A 874 -4.54 -19.08 -11.48
C SER A 874 -5.36 -19.00 -12.77
N ARG A 875 -4.90 -18.27 -13.79
CA ARG A 875 -5.54 -18.22 -15.11
C ARG A 875 -5.52 -19.59 -15.80
N ALA A 876 -4.42 -20.33 -15.64
CA ALA A 876 -4.32 -21.70 -16.13
C ALA A 876 -5.36 -22.60 -15.46
N GLU A 877 -5.47 -22.57 -14.13
CA GLU A 877 -6.45 -23.36 -13.37
C GLU A 877 -7.91 -22.98 -13.69
N ILE A 878 -8.21 -21.69 -13.88
CA ILE A 878 -9.53 -21.23 -14.34
C ILE A 878 -9.84 -21.80 -15.73
N ALA A 879 -8.89 -21.73 -16.67
CA ALA A 879 -9.06 -22.28 -18.02
C ALA A 879 -9.26 -23.80 -18.01
N LEU A 880 -8.47 -24.53 -17.21
CA LEU A 880 -8.61 -25.98 -17.04
C LEU A 880 -9.97 -26.35 -16.45
N SER A 881 -10.41 -25.62 -15.42
CA SER A 881 -11.74 -25.81 -14.79
C SER A 881 -12.91 -25.54 -15.74
N ARG A 882 -12.73 -24.65 -16.73
CA ARG A 882 -13.71 -24.38 -17.80
C ARG A 882 -13.64 -25.36 -18.98
N GLY A 883 -12.79 -26.38 -18.91
CA GLY A 883 -12.58 -27.34 -20.00
C GLY A 883 -11.79 -26.77 -21.19
N LEU A 884 -11.17 -25.60 -21.05
CA LEU A 884 -10.29 -25.00 -22.06
C LEU A 884 -8.87 -25.56 -21.92
N THR A 885 -8.73 -26.87 -22.11
CA THR A 885 -7.51 -27.63 -21.78
C THR A 885 -6.25 -27.07 -22.45
N GLU A 886 -6.26 -26.83 -23.76
CA GLU A 886 -5.06 -26.34 -24.49
C GLU A 886 -4.64 -24.94 -24.05
N LEU A 887 -5.61 -24.07 -23.71
CA LEU A 887 -5.33 -22.75 -23.15
C LEU A 887 -4.70 -22.87 -21.76
N GLY A 888 -5.29 -23.67 -20.87
CA GLY A 888 -4.78 -23.88 -19.52
C GLY A 888 -3.37 -24.48 -19.50
N LEU A 889 -3.13 -25.54 -20.29
CA LEU A 889 -1.79 -26.13 -20.43
C LEU A 889 -0.80 -25.15 -21.07
N GLY A 890 -1.24 -24.34 -22.04
CA GLY A 890 -0.45 -23.26 -22.64
C GLY A 890 -0.01 -22.21 -21.63
N LEU A 891 -0.92 -21.78 -20.74
CA LEU A 891 -0.64 -20.83 -19.66
C LEU A 891 0.35 -21.41 -18.64
N TRP A 892 0.21 -22.69 -18.25
CA TRP A 892 1.20 -23.35 -17.38
C TRP A 892 2.60 -23.40 -18.03
N ARG A 893 2.70 -23.67 -19.34
CA ARG A 893 3.98 -23.58 -20.06
C ARG A 893 4.52 -22.16 -20.10
N GLN A 894 3.66 -21.16 -20.25
CA GLN A 894 4.05 -19.75 -20.18
C GLN A 894 4.60 -19.39 -18.79
N ALA A 895 3.97 -19.85 -17.70
CA ALA A 895 4.45 -19.65 -16.34
C ALA A 895 5.87 -20.24 -16.16
N VAL A 896 6.09 -21.48 -16.62
CA VAL A 896 7.44 -22.10 -16.63
C VAL A 896 8.43 -21.35 -17.50
N GLY A 897 7.99 -20.77 -18.63
CA GLY A 897 8.84 -19.96 -19.50
C GLY A 897 9.32 -18.67 -18.83
N GLN A 898 8.44 -18.00 -18.07
CA GLN A 898 8.79 -16.80 -17.32
C GLN A 898 9.77 -17.11 -16.18
N LEU A 899 9.57 -18.23 -15.48
CA LEU A 899 10.45 -18.68 -14.40
C LEU A 899 11.93 -18.75 -14.76
N ARG A 900 12.27 -19.19 -15.97
CA ARG A 900 13.67 -19.28 -16.41
C ARG A 900 14.38 -17.93 -16.43
N GLN A 901 13.63 -16.85 -16.68
CA GLN A 901 14.19 -15.50 -16.61
C GLN A 901 14.37 -15.05 -15.15
N VAL A 902 13.53 -15.55 -14.24
CA VAL A 902 13.58 -15.29 -12.79
C VAL A 902 14.74 -16.02 -12.13
N GLU A 903 14.89 -17.33 -12.37
CA GLU A 903 16.01 -18.14 -11.84
C GLU A 903 17.37 -17.58 -12.27
N ALA A 904 17.48 -17.05 -13.49
CA ALA A 904 18.71 -16.44 -13.98
C ALA A 904 19.08 -15.13 -13.26
N LEU A 905 18.11 -14.46 -12.63
CA LEU A 905 18.33 -13.25 -11.86
C LEU A 905 18.71 -13.55 -10.39
N TYR A 906 18.38 -14.74 -9.88
CA TYR A 906 18.48 -15.11 -8.47
C TYR A 906 19.14 -16.50 -8.27
N PRO A 907 20.42 -16.67 -8.65
CA PRO A 907 21.11 -17.93 -8.43
C PRO A 907 21.30 -18.21 -6.93
N GLU A 908 20.98 -19.44 -6.52
CA GLU A 908 21.13 -19.95 -5.14
C GLU A 908 20.21 -19.33 -4.05
N ASP A 909 19.11 -18.68 -4.43
CA ASP A 909 18.08 -18.28 -3.45
C ASP A 909 17.13 -19.45 -3.11
N PRO A 910 17.08 -19.91 -1.84
CA PRO A 910 16.28 -21.08 -1.47
C PRO A 910 14.76 -20.90 -1.65
N PHE A 911 14.24 -19.67 -1.55
CA PHE A 911 12.82 -19.39 -1.75
C PHE A 911 12.46 -19.41 -3.23
N VAL A 912 13.27 -18.75 -4.07
CA VAL A 912 13.05 -18.75 -5.54
C VAL A 912 13.13 -20.17 -6.08
N GLU A 913 14.09 -20.95 -5.57
CA GLU A 913 14.24 -22.35 -5.94
C GLU A 913 13.00 -23.18 -5.56
N ALA A 914 12.51 -23.05 -4.32
CA ALA A 914 11.32 -23.75 -3.85
C ALA A 914 10.05 -23.38 -4.64
N TRP A 915 9.81 -22.09 -4.85
CA TRP A 915 8.66 -21.60 -5.61
C TRP A 915 8.73 -22.01 -7.10
N SER A 916 9.91 -21.90 -7.72
CA SER A 916 10.09 -22.36 -9.10
C SER A 916 9.77 -23.86 -9.23
N GLN A 917 10.25 -24.67 -8.29
CA GLN A 917 9.98 -26.10 -8.25
C GLN A 917 8.48 -26.40 -8.07
N GLN A 918 7.76 -25.62 -7.25
CA GLN A 918 6.31 -25.74 -7.10
C GLN A 918 5.57 -25.49 -8.42
N ILE A 919 5.88 -24.41 -9.14
CA ILE A 919 5.23 -24.07 -10.41
C ILE A 919 5.58 -25.08 -11.51
N GLN A 920 6.85 -25.49 -11.59
CA GLN A 920 7.31 -26.52 -12.52
C GLN A 920 6.59 -27.87 -12.28
N ALA A 921 6.48 -28.28 -11.02
CA ALA A 921 5.76 -29.50 -10.63
C ALA A 921 4.27 -29.40 -10.96
N THR A 922 3.62 -28.28 -10.65
CA THR A 922 2.21 -28.05 -10.97
C THR A 922 1.95 -28.10 -12.47
N ALA A 923 2.83 -27.49 -13.28
CA ALA A 923 2.72 -27.57 -14.74
C ALA A 923 2.84 -29.01 -15.26
N VAL A 924 3.77 -29.81 -14.73
CA VAL A 924 3.91 -31.23 -15.09
C VAL A 924 2.67 -32.03 -14.67
N ALA A 925 2.18 -31.84 -13.44
CA ALA A 925 0.98 -32.50 -12.96
C ALA A 925 -0.25 -32.18 -13.82
N ALA A 926 -0.42 -30.91 -14.24
CA ALA A 926 -1.47 -30.52 -15.17
C ALA A 926 -1.36 -31.26 -16.51
N HIS A 927 -0.17 -31.33 -17.10
CA HIS A 927 0.04 -32.02 -18.37
C HIS A 927 -0.16 -33.54 -18.24
N ALA A 928 0.23 -34.14 -17.10
CA ALA A 928 0.00 -35.55 -16.81
C ALA A 928 -1.49 -35.86 -16.72
N ARG A 929 -2.26 -35.06 -15.97
CA ARG A 929 -3.71 -35.22 -15.78
C ARG A 929 -4.49 -35.26 -17.09
N TYR A 930 -4.07 -34.50 -18.09
CA TYR A 930 -4.73 -34.44 -19.39
C TYR A 930 -4.04 -35.29 -20.48
N GLY A 931 -3.05 -36.12 -20.13
CA GLY A 931 -2.37 -37.01 -21.08
C GLY A 931 -1.65 -36.25 -22.21
N ARG A 932 -0.94 -35.18 -21.87
CA ARG A 932 -0.22 -34.28 -22.80
C ARG A 932 1.20 -34.02 -22.33
N LEU A 933 2.00 -35.07 -22.16
CA LEU A 933 3.35 -34.93 -21.58
C LEU A 933 4.41 -34.49 -22.60
N GLU A 934 4.17 -34.63 -23.90
CA GLU A 934 5.14 -34.34 -24.96
C GLU A 934 5.70 -32.90 -24.88
N PRO A 935 4.88 -31.85 -24.67
CA PRO A 935 5.37 -30.46 -24.58
C PRO A 935 6.24 -30.17 -23.35
N VAL A 936 6.21 -31.04 -22.33
CA VAL A 936 6.93 -30.86 -21.06
C VAL A 936 7.88 -32.01 -20.75
N ALA A 937 8.22 -32.86 -21.73
CA ALA A 937 9.06 -34.05 -21.53
C ALA A 937 10.42 -33.72 -20.89
N ASP A 938 11.08 -32.63 -21.34
CA ASP A 938 12.34 -32.16 -20.76
C ASP A 938 12.18 -31.70 -19.30
N LEU A 939 11.03 -31.13 -18.96
CA LEU A 939 10.73 -30.69 -17.59
C LEU A 939 10.52 -31.88 -16.67
N VAL A 940 9.81 -32.91 -17.14
CA VAL A 940 9.65 -34.19 -16.40
C VAL A 940 11.02 -34.81 -16.11
N ALA A 941 11.93 -34.82 -17.09
CA ALA A 941 13.29 -35.35 -16.90
C ALA A 941 14.07 -34.55 -15.84
N ARG A 942 14.03 -33.22 -15.89
CA ARG A 942 14.69 -32.36 -14.88
C ARG A 942 14.11 -32.56 -13.49
N LEU A 943 12.79 -32.57 -13.34
CA LEU A 943 12.15 -32.81 -12.04
C LEU A 943 12.47 -34.20 -11.48
N ARG A 944 12.63 -35.22 -12.34
CA ARG A 944 13.08 -36.55 -11.91
C ARG A 944 14.51 -36.52 -11.39
N THR A 945 15.43 -35.86 -12.08
CA THR A 945 16.81 -35.68 -11.59
C THR A 945 16.81 -34.92 -10.26
N ARG A 946 16.01 -33.86 -10.16
CA ARG A 946 15.88 -33.10 -8.91
C ARG A 946 15.31 -33.93 -7.77
N ALA A 947 14.29 -34.75 -8.04
CA ALA A 947 13.73 -35.68 -7.05
C ALA A 947 14.79 -36.64 -6.50
N LEU A 948 15.64 -37.19 -7.39
CA LEU A 948 16.76 -38.05 -6.97
C LEU A 948 17.76 -37.28 -6.10
N GLU A 949 18.18 -36.08 -6.50
CA GLU A 949 19.09 -35.24 -5.72
C GLU A 949 18.56 -34.93 -4.31
N LEU A 950 17.27 -34.58 -4.21
CA LEU A 950 16.59 -34.28 -2.95
C LEU A 950 16.53 -35.52 -2.04
N THR A 951 16.33 -36.72 -2.62
CA THR A 951 16.29 -37.98 -1.87
C THR A 951 17.66 -38.57 -1.53
N GLU A 952 18.73 -38.21 -2.24
CA GLU A 952 20.08 -38.77 -2.08
C GLU A 952 21.02 -37.93 -1.21
N ARG A 953 20.62 -36.72 -0.81
CA ARG A 953 21.34 -35.86 0.16
C ARG A 953 20.62 -35.73 1.51
N PRO A 954 20.34 -36.83 2.24
CA PRO A 954 19.75 -36.73 3.57
C PRO A 954 20.79 -36.18 4.56
N GLY A 955 20.48 -35.08 5.24
CA GLY A 955 21.21 -34.66 6.46
C GLY A 955 22.01 -33.35 6.42
N VAL A 956 21.88 -32.51 5.40
CA VAL A 956 22.10 -31.06 5.62
C VAL A 956 20.80 -30.52 6.19
N GLU A 957 20.84 -29.79 7.31
CA GLU A 957 19.65 -29.17 7.93
C GLU A 957 18.95 -28.26 6.90
N GLY A 958 18.01 -28.82 6.15
CA GLY A 958 17.24 -28.14 5.11
C GLY A 958 16.03 -27.40 5.68
N SER A 959 15.75 -26.21 5.15
CA SER A 959 14.59 -25.39 5.53
C SER A 959 13.27 -26.14 5.32
N PRO A 960 12.24 -25.97 6.18
CA PRO A 960 10.89 -26.52 5.99
C PRO A 960 10.34 -26.31 4.59
N ALA A 961 10.67 -25.20 3.93
CA ALA A 961 10.24 -24.92 2.56
C ALA A 961 10.73 -25.97 1.54
N GLU A 962 11.88 -26.59 1.75
CA GLU A 962 12.46 -27.61 0.85
C GLU A 962 11.70 -28.95 0.87
N LEU A 963 10.79 -29.14 1.84
CA LEU A 963 10.19 -30.44 2.14
C LEU A 963 8.83 -30.65 1.48
N PRO A 964 7.86 -29.72 1.59
CA PRO A 964 6.71 -29.68 0.69
C PRO A 964 7.15 -29.66 -0.78
N VAL A 965 8.28 -29.02 -1.09
CA VAL A 965 8.90 -29.06 -2.42
C VAL A 965 9.28 -30.49 -2.82
N SER A 966 9.95 -31.24 -1.95
CA SER A 966 10.33 -32.63 -2.22
C SER A 966 9.11 -33.51 -2.52
N GLY A 967 8.07 -33.47 -1.70
CA GLY A 967 6.85 -34.22 -1.98
C GLY A 967 6.08 -33.68 -3.19
N THR A 968 6.04 -32.36 -3.42
CA THR A 968 5.45 -31.74 -4.63
C THR A 968 6.13 -32.23 -5.92
N VAL A 969 7.46 -32.27 -5.94
CA VAL A 969 8.23 -32.76 -7.08
C VAL A 969 8.00 -34.26 -7.28
N LEU A 970 8.01 -35.05 -6.19
CA LEU A 970 7.73 -36.50 -6.25
C LEU A 970 6.32 -36.79 -6.76
N LEU A 971 5.31 -36.01 -6.34
CA LEU A 971 3.94 -36.17 -6.82
C LEU A 971 3.86 -35.89 -8.32
N ALA A 972 4.44 -34.78 -8.81
CA ALA A 972 4.43 -34.45 -10.22
C ALA A 972 5.13 -35.51 -11.08
N VAL A 973 6.26 -36.04 -10.63
CA VAL A 973 6.96 -37.15 -11.30
C VAL A 973 6.10 -38.42 -11.27
N GLY A 974 5.50 -38.76 -10.13
CA GLY A 974 4.60 -39.91 -9.99
C GLY A 974 3.42 -39.84 -10.96
N LEU A 975 2.72 -38.71 -11.01
CA LEU A 975 1.60 -38.49 -11.93
C LEU A 975 2.03 -38.58 -13.40
N ALA A 976 3.20 -38.05 -13.76
CA ALA A 976 3.73 -38.14 -15.11
C ALA A 976 4.04 -39.59 -15.53
N GLU A 977 4.56 -40.41 -14.61
CA GLU A 977 4.83 -41.83 -14.88
C GLU A 977 3.56 -42.67 -14.94
N LEU A 978 2.56 -42.38 -14.10
CA LEU A 978 1.23 -43.00 -14.20
C LEU A 978 0.58 -42.69 -15.56
N ALA A 979 0.67 -41.44 -16.03
CA ALA A 979 0.16 -41.05 -17.35
C ALA A 979 0.92 -41.71 -18.52
N ARG A 980 2.14 -42.21 -18.29
CA ARG A 980 2.91 -43.06 -19.24
C ARG A 980 2.57 -44.55 -19.13
N GLY A 981 1.69 -44.94 -18.21
CA GLY A 981 1.28 -46.32 -17.98
C GLY A 981 2.17 -47.11 -17.01
N ASN A 982 3.08 -46.45 -16.29
CA ASN A 982 3.94 -47.12 -15.31
C ASN A 982 3.26 -47.21 -13.95
N THR A 983 2.57 -48.32 -13.68
CA THR A 983 1.80 -48.52 -12.44
C THR A 983 2.67 -48.56 -11.18
N ALA A 984 3.99 -48.84 -11.28
CA ALA A 984 4.88 -48.78 -10.12
C ALA A 984 4.96 -47.38 -9.48
N ALA A 985 4.60 -46.33 -10.23
CA ALA A 985 4.60 -44.95 -9.77
C ALA A 985 3.52 -44.63 -8.73
N VAL A 986 2.52 -45.51 -8.48
CA VAL A 986 1.56 -45.33 -7.37
C VAL A 986 2.26 -45.23 -6.01
N ARG A 987 3.44 -45.88 -5.86
CA ARG A 987 4.27 -45.78 -4.67
C ARG A 987 4.85 -44.38 -4.47
N LEU A 988 5.20 -43.67 -5.55
CA LEU A 988 5.66 -42.28 -5.47
C LEU A 988 4.54 -41.35 -5.00
N VAL A 989 3.30 -41.58 -5.45
CA VAL A 989 2.13 -40.81 -4.98
C VAL A 989 1.92 -41.02 -3.48
N ALA A 990 1.97 -42.27 -3.00
CA ALA A 990 1.85 -42.60 -1.58
C ALA A 990 2.97 -41.97 -0.71
N ILE A 991 4.21 -41.99 -1.19
CA ILE A 991 5.35 -41.35 -0.50
C ILE A 991 5.22 -39.83 -0.51
N ALA A 992 4.84 -39.23 -1.64
CA ALA A 992 4.67 -37.79 -1.77
C ALA A 992 3.62 -37.25 -0.79
N GLU A 993 2.50 -37.96 -0.58
CA GLU A 993 1.51 -37.57 0.43
C GLU A 993 2.11 -37.53 1.85
N ARG A 994 3.00 -38.46 2.17
CA ARG A 994 3.70 -38.52 3.47
C ARG A 994 4.78 -37.45 3.60
N LEU A 995 5.48 -37.11 2.52
CA LEU A 995 6.50 -36.05 2.47
C LEU A 995 5.90 -34.64 2.33
N ARG A 996 4.57 -34.52 2.22
CA ARG A 996 3.78 -33.29 2.05
C ARG A 996 3.95 -32.64 0.68
N VAL A 997 2.87 -31.99 0.24
CA VAL A 997 2.75 -31.39 -1.10
C VAL A 997 2.15 -30.00 -0.93
N HIS A 998 2.69 -29.00 -1.62
CA HIS A 998 2.02 -27.70 -1.79
C HIS A 998 0.77 -27.85 -2.65
N ARG A 999 -0.41 -27.63 -2.05
CA ARG A 999 -1.73 -27.91 -2.65
C ARG A 999 -2.55 -26.64 -2.94
N GLU A 1000 -1.87 -25.51 -3.07
CA GLU A 1000 -2.53 -24.22 -3.33
C GLU A 1000 -3.34 -24.22 -4.63
N PHE A 1001 -2.85 -24.90 -5.67
CA PHE A 1001 -3.55 -25.06 -6.94
C PHE A 1001 -4.36 -26.37 -6.99
N PRO A 1002 -5.61 -26.35 -7.51
CA PRO A 1002 -6.46 -27.55 -7.62
C PRO A 1002 -5.81 -28.71 -8.39
N THR A 1003 -4.95 -28.44 -9.38
CA THR A 1003 -4.16 -29.47 -10.08
C THR A 1003 -3.34 -30.36 -9.13
N MET A 1004 -2.88 -29.83 -8.00
CA MET A 1004 -2.09 -30.55 -7.01
C MET A 1004 -2.93 -31.17 -5.89
N SER A 1005 -4.27 -31.20 -6.04
CA SER A 1005 -5.19 -31.72 -5.03
C SER A 1005 -4.93 -33.19 -4.72
N THR A 1006 -4.98 -33.51 -3.43
CA THR A 1006 -4.86 -34.86 -2.89
C THR A 1006 -5.93 -35.79 -3.48
N ALA A 1007 -7.17 -35.31 -3.61
CA ALA A 1007 -8.27 -36.11 -4.15
C ALA A 1007 -7.99 -36.51 -5.60
N VAL A 1008 -7.47 -35.58 -6.41
CA VAL A 1008 -7.11 -35.82 -7.81
C VAL A 1008 -5.94 -36.81 -7.92
N ALA A 1009 -4.91 -36.62 -7.09
CA ALA A 1009 -3.74 -37.51 -7.05
C ALA A 1009 -4.11 -38.95 -6.66
N ARG A 1010 -4.95 -39.11 -5.63
CA ARG A 1010 -5.45 -40.42 -5.18
C ARG A 1010 -6.26 -41.11 -6.25
N GLN A 1011 -7.20 -40.40 -6.87
CA GLN A 1011 -8.01 -40.96 -7.94
C GLN A 1011 -7.12 -41.46 -9.09
N ALA A 1012 -6.10 -40.68 -9.49
CA ALA A 1012 -5.17 -41.10 -10.54
C ALA A 1012 -4.36 -42.35 -10.17
N ALA A 1013 -3.96 -42.50 -8.90
CA ALA A 1013 -3.28 -43.69 -8.42
C ALA A 1013 -4.21 -44.92 -8.32
N GLU A 1014 -5.44 -44.72 -7.85
CA GLU A 1014 -6.46 -45.77 -7.75
C GLU A 1014 -6.90 -46.29 -9.13
N ASP A 1015 -7.07 -45.38 -10.10
CA ASP A 1015 -7.41 -45.72 -11.48
C ASP A 1015 -6.27 -46.50 -12.17
N ALA A 1016 -5.03 -46.28 -11.78
CA ALA A 1016 -3.87 -46.98 -12.32
C ALA A 1016 -3.64 -48.36 -11.67
N ASP A 1017 -3.62 -48.43 -10.34
CA ASP A 1017 -3.50 -49.67 -9.56
C ASP A 1017 -3.89 -49.44 -8.08
N GLY A 1018 -5.19 -49.44 -7.79
CA GLY A 1018 -5.71 -49.19 -6.43
C GLY A 1018 -5.26 -50.20 -5.38
N ALA A 1019 -4.99 -51.46 -5.75
CA ALA A 1019 -4.49 -52.46 -4.80
C ALA A 1019 -3.05 -52.14 -4.38
N ALA A 1020 -2.17 -51.90 -5.36
CA ALA A 1020 -0.78 -51.54 -5.09
C ALA A 1020 -0.66 -50.18 -4.36
N TYR A 1021 -1.56 -49.23 -4.65
CA TYR A 1021 -1.63 -47.96 -3.93
C TYR A 1021 -2.01 -48.15 -2.46
N ALA A 1022 -3.06 -48.92 -2.16
CA ALA A 1022 -3.47 -49.20 -0.79
C ALA A 1022 -2.37 -49.92 0.02
N ASP A 1023 -1.69 -50.89 -0.60
CA ASP A 1023 -0.55 -51.57 0.01
C ASP A 1023 0.60 -50.60 0.31
N ALA A 1024 0.94 -49.70 -0.62
CA ALA A 1024 1.97 -48.68 -0.43
C ALA A 1024 1.62 -47.69 0.68
N VAL A 1025 0.36 -47.23 0.75
CA VAL A 1025 -0.12 -46.35 1.83
C VAL A 1025 0.03 -47.04 3.19
N SER A 1026 -0.32 -48.33 3.29
CA SER A 1026 -0.16 -49.10 4.52
C SER A 1026 1.32 -49.32 4.89
N GLU A 1027 2.17 -49.63 3.91
CA GLU A 1027 3.61 -49.87 4.11
C GLU A 1027 4.32 -48.60 4.61
N TYR A 1028 4.01 -47.45 4.02
CA TYR A 1028 4.68 -46.17 4.30
C TYR A 1028 4.09 -45.38 5.46
N ALA A 1029 2.97 -45.83 6.03
CA ALA A 1029 2.32 -45.17 7.17
C ALA A 1029 3.22 -45.07 8.40
N ALA A 1030 4.05 -46.09 8.66
CA ALA A 1030 4.91 -46.18 9.85
C ALA A 1030 6.35 -45.69 9.62
N LEU A 1031 6.73 -45.38 8.36
CA LEU A 1031 8.09 -44.98 8.05
C LEU A 1031 8.38 -43.54 8.49
N GLY A 1032 9.59 -43.36 9.01
CA GLY A 1032 10.18 -42.05 9.28
C GLY A 1032 10.67 -41.39 7.99
N ARG A 1033 11.11 -40.13 8.10
CA ARG A 1033 11.52 -39.31 6.95
C ARG A 1033 12.64 -39.94 6.13
N ASP A 1034 13.75 -40.27 6.77
CA ASP A 1034 14.94 -40.77 6.06
C ASP A 1034 14.62 -42.09 5.33
N ASP A 1035 13.74 -42.91 5.93
CA ASP A 1035 13.25 -44.15 5.33
C ASP A 1035 12.30 -43.88 4.14
N LEU A 1036 11.46 -42.84 4.21
CA LEU A 1036 10.61 -42.39 3.11
C LEU A 1036 11.42 -41.82 1.94
N GLU A 1037 12.45 -41.01 2.21
CA GLU A 1037 13.36 -40.48 1.20
C GLU A 1037 14.17 -41.61 0.54
N ALA A 1038 14.67 -42.57 1.33
CA ALA A 1038 15.33 -43.76 0.82
C ALA A 1038 14.38 -44.63 -0.04
N ALA A 1039 13.13 -44.81 0.40
CA ALA A 1039 12.11 -45.52 -0.36
C ALA A 1039 11.80 -44.81 -1.70
N ALA A 1040 11.69 -43.47 -1.69
CA ALA A 1040 11.49 -42.69 -2.91
C ALA A 1040 12.64 -42.86 -3.90
N ALA A 1041 13.90 -42.80 -3.43
CA ALA A 1041 15.08 -43.01 -4.26
C ALA A 1041 15.08 -44.40 -4.93
N LEU A 1042 14.68 -45.45 -4.19
CA LEU A 1042 14.56 -46.82 -4.73
C LEU A 1042 13.52 -46.90 -5.84
N VAL A 1043 12.34 -46.32 -5.63
CA VAL A 1043 11.25 -46.32 -6.63
C VAL A 1043 11.67 -45.52 -7.88
N LEU A 1044 12.27 -44.33 -7.72
CA LEU A 1044 12.76 -43.50 -8.83
C LEU A 1044 13.82 -44.21 -9.69
N ARG A 1045 14.74 -44.95 -9.06
CA ARG A 1045 15.75 -45.76 -9.76
C ARG A 1045 15.12 -46.95 -10.50
N GLY A 1046 14.15 -47.63 -9.87
CA GLY A 1046 13.41 -48.74 -10.49
C GLY A 1046 12.63 -48.32 -11.74
N ILE A 1047 11.98 -47.15 -11.68
CA ILE A 1047 11.29 -46.53 -12.83
C ILE A 1047 12.27 -46.22 -13.97
N SER A 1048 13.47 -45.73 -13.64
CA SER A 1048 14.49 -45.38 -14.64
C SER A 1048 15.07 -46.61 -15.36
N ALA A 1049 15.11 -47.77 -14.70
CA ALA A 1049 15.55 -49.02 -15.32
C ALA A 1049 14.51 -49.61 -16.29
N ALA A 1050 13.22 -49.35 -16.08
CA ALA A 1050 12.13 -49.85 -16.94
C ALA A 1050 11.95 -49.04 -18.24
N GLY A 1051 12.40 -47.77 -18.29
CA GLY A 1051 12.25 -46.88 -19.44
C GLY A 1051 13.33 -46.98 -20.53
N LEU A 1052 14.33 -47.87 -20.38
CA LEU A 1052 15.37 -48.16 -21.38
C LEU A 1052 15.09 -49.46 -22.16
N GLY A 1053 13.88 -50.04 -22.01
CA GLY A 1053 13.44 -51.28 -22.65
C GLY A 1053 12.64 -51.07 -23.92
#